data_AF-A0AAV0H829-F1
#
_entry.id   AF-A0AAV0H829-F1
#
_cell.length_a   1.000
_cell.length_b   1.000
_cell.length_c   1.000
_cell.angle_alpha   90.00
_cell.angle_beta   90.00
_cell.angle_gamma   90.00
#
_symmetry.space_group_name_H-M   'P 1'
#
loop_
_entity.id
_entity.type
_entity.pdbx_description
1 polymer ?
#
loop_
_entity_poly.entity_id
_entity_poly.type
_entity_poly.pdbx_seq_one_letter_code
_entity_poly.pdbx_strand_id
1 'polypeptide(L)'
;MAHHTHFDDVITSFGIDKFTLSLFGSLLTDLVCQSGPSSWPSQLYAQSAIYPMAHSAAQDVFPIIPGDTDYRMFSQDYGNIPSLDIIFLLGGYYYHTSFDTVDKLLYALHLLFWYKIIAIPGSMQARGENFLSVLKGFTNSSKLRSAQERNSLEAANDYDDERAVFFDYLTWFLVLYSKRVARVLHSGPIVLFLAMPLILCFLDSGRRSWFTTFCDLMKGMMLHASGFILAILCPVAFSIARLFFSGCAMSWFARPYLAYMMFIPCSLLGLLIPRAIWSSLPPSLDASNLEKSKEALSDEARFWGAFGLYAVITQAYTAAGLSGGFLAFLISASMLLAWIFFCLSVKFYGHQTLRSKISYIIPLVPYLIYGVYFGAFLIQFLIEKTGMVGAVPPPYGYYVPDVLVAAVIGLVTSWCFGPLVPVLGWWLARSSILKFLLHITVVAMAVSSQFFPYSNLAPKRLVFQHTVVTTDGSKIMDSNYHFAVVDSNSLNFLFKHSPEVAKQLQIGSDFSLGTANKSQLHDWVALFPVSHLFSGSLKFPASNHELLKQYQRFPHLYNSKPATVSGDGSRRVHLELSLGDSKEVWVTVLNITGPLSSWSFADNKIPAPEVISEGPASFICRLSGSSHETWTFWLEASSSENLRVDVAVLDQALVDETEKLKGLFPDWVDVTAYTGFLSSYVF
;
A
#
# COMPACT_ATOMS: atom_id res chain seq x y z
N MET A 1 -19.71 -24.38 15.11
CA MET A 1 -18.25 -24.56 15.25
C MET A 1 -17.74 -23.45 16.13
N ALA A 2 -17.40 -23.74 17.39
CA ALA A 2 -16.69 -22.82 18.28
C ALA A 2 -15.23 -23.28 18.32
N HIS A 3 -14.41 -22.84 17.37
CA HIS A 3 -12.98 -23.14 17.40
C HIS A 3 -12.23 -21.90 17.91
N HIS A 4 -11.88 -21.95 19.20
CA HIS A 4 -10.95 -21.09 19.93
C HIS A 4 -11.34 -19.63 20.12
N THR A 5 -12.31 -19.38 21.02
CA THR A 5 -12.54 -18.06 21.63
C THR A 5 -11.55 -17.72 22.76
N HIS A 6 -10.61 -18.60 23.07
CA HIS A 6 -9.63 -18.44 24.15
C HIS A 6 -8.21 -18.47 23.58
N PHE A 7 -7.57 -17.29 23.49
CA PHE A 7 -6.15 -17.13 23.17
C PHE A 7 -5.24 -17.28 24.41
N ASP A 8 -5.79 -17.78 25.52
CA ASP A 8 -5.13 -17.78 26.83
C ASP A 8 -3.83 -18.60 26.85
N ASP A 9 -3.73 -19.63 26.00
CA ASP A 9 -2.53 -20.47 25.85
C ASP A 9 -1.50 -19.89 24.85
N VAL A 10 -1.83 -18.83 24.11
CA VAL A 10 -0.94 -18.23 23.11
C VAL A 10 -0.05 -17.17 23.75
N ILE A 11 1.26 -17.44 23.72
CA ILE A 11 2.28 -16.61 24.40
C ILE A 11 3.05 -15.65 23.48
N THR A 12 3.11 -15.95 22.18
CA THR A 12 3.69 -15.11 21.13
C THR A 12 3.13 -15.57 19.78
N SER A 13 3.15 -14.71 18.76
CA SER A 13 2.78 -15.11 17.39
C SER A 13 3.70 -14.45 16.35
N PHE A 14 3.86 -15.11 15.21
CA PHE A 14 4.62 -14.58 14.08
C PHE A 14 3.69 -14.59 12.86
N GLY A 15 3.37 -13.41 12.35
CA GLY A 15 2.74 -13.28 11.03
C GLY A 15 3.83 -13.48 9.99
N ILE A 16 3.82 -14.62 9.30
CA ILE A 16 4.78 -14.90 8.23
C ILE A 16 3.99 -14.99 6.93
N ASP A 17 3.86 -13.84 6.30
CA ASP A 17 3.08 -13.70 5.09
C ASP A 17 3.97 -13.47 3.86
N LYS A 18 3.37 -13.64 2.69
CA LYS A 18 4.03 -13.52 1.38
C LYS A 18 3.15 -12.69 0.46
N PHE A 19 3.64 -11.53 0.01
CA PHE A 19 3.12 -10.86 -1.20
C PHE A 19 3.84 -11.29 -2.49
N THR A 20 4.42 -12.49 -2.49
CA THR A 20 5.14 -13.12 -3.62
C THR A 20 6.51 -12.46 -3.90
N LEU A 21 7.40 -13.07 -4.71
CA LEU A 21 8.80 -12.63 -4.94
C LEU A 21 8.95 -11.88 -6.29
N SER A 22 9.72 -10.79 -6.31
CA SER A 22 9.99 -9.94 -7.49
C SER A 22 11.44 -10.10 -8.01
N LEU A 23 11.65 -9.71 -9.27
CA LEU A 23 12.84 -9.85 -10.14
C LEU A 23 14.13 -9.18 -9.65
N PHE A 24 14.14 -8.47 -8.53
CA PHE A 24 15.36 -7.88 -7.96
C PHE A 24 16.00 -8.84 -6.96
N GLY A 25 16.78 -9.80 -7.47
CA GLY A 25 17.48 -10.88 -6.75
C GLY A 25 18.58 -10.43 -5.77
N SER A 26 18.28 -9.43 -4.95
CA SER A 26 19.28 -8.62 -4.28
C SER A 26 18.73 -7.89 -3.04
N LEU A 27 17.54 -7.30 -3.15
CA LEU A 27 16.89 -6.54 -2.08
C LEU A 27 15.86 -7.34 -1.28
N LEU A 28 15.59 -8.60 -1.64
CA LEU A 28 14.45 -9.35 -1.11
C LEU A 28 14.88 -10.39 -0.07
N THR A 29 15.10 -9.95 1.17
CA THR A 29 14.68 -10.79 2.31
C THR A 29 13.37 -10.27 2.87
N ASP A 30 12.79 -11.05 3.75
CA ASP A 30 11.61 -10.71 4.49
C ASP A 30 11.81 -9.48 5.39
N LEU A 31 10.86 -8.54 5.34
CA LEU A 31 10.91 -7.29 6.09
C LEU A 31 9.96 -7.38 7.28
N VAL A 32 10.46 -7.09 8.49
CA VAL A 32 9.58 -6.79 9.62
C VAL A 32 8.92 -5.43 9.38
N CYS A 33 7.61 -5.46 9.13
CA CYS A 33 6.82 -4.28 8.81
C CYS A 33 6.06 -3.73 10.01
N GLN A 34 5.65 -4.62 10.92
CA GLN A 34 4.96 -4.27 12.14
C GLN A 34 5.54 -5.08 13.30
N SER A 35 5.60 -4.45 14.48
CA SER A 35 6.00 -5.11 15.71
C SER A 35 5.21 -4.52 16.87
N GLY A 36 4.73 -5.37 17.76
CA GLY A 36 3.95 -4.89 18.90
C GLY A 36 3.40 -6.02 19.75
N PRO A 37 2.59 -5.69 20.76
CA PRO A 37 2.14 -4.34 21.12
C PRO A 37 3.23 -3.46 21.78
N SER A 38 4.26 -4.07 22.37
CA SER A 38 5.39 -3.41 23.06
C SER A 38 6.69 -3.41 22.24
N SER A 39 7.77 -2.78 22.75
CA SER A 39 9.04 -2.69 22.02
C SER A 39 9.87 -3.98 22.01
N TRP A 40 9.66 -4.89 22.95
CA TRP A 40 10.55 -6.05 23.12
C TRP A 40 10.60 -7.03 21.93
N PRO A 41 9.53 -7.28 21.15
CA PRO A 41 9.61 -8.18 19.99
C PRO A 41 10.61 -7.65 18.96
N SER A 42 10.57 -6.34 18.67
CA SER A 42 11.52 -5.67 17.78
C SER A 42 12.95 -5.68 18.33
N GLN A 43 13.13 -5.52 19.65
CA GLN A 43 14.45 -5.62 20.30
C GLN A 43 15.04 -7.02 20.16
N LEU A 44 14.22 -8.05 20.36
CA LEU A 44 14.67 -9.43 20.25
C LEU A 44 15.00 -9.78 18.81
N TYR A 45 14.18 -9.34 17.85
CA TYR A 45 14.48 -9.47 16.43
C TYR A 45 15.84 -8.83 16.10
N ALA A 46 16.09 -7.60 16.57
CA ALA A 46 17.35 -6.91 16.36
C ALA A 46 18.57 -7.67 16.89
N GLN A 47 18.41 -8.44 17.97
CA GLN A 47 19.48 -9.21 18.60
C GLN A 47 19.67 -10.60 17.99
N SER A 48 18.62 -11.17 17.39
CA SER A 48 18.58 -12.59 17.02
C SER A 48 18.55 -12.85 15.52
N ALA A 49 18.09 -11.88 14.71
CA ALA A 49 18.03 -12.05 13.26
C ALA A 49 19.44 -12.12 12.65
N ILE A 50 19.63 -13.07 11.72
CA ILE A 50 20.92 -13.30 11.04
C ILE A 50 21.09 -12.30 9.89
N TYR A 51 20.00 -12.01 9.17
CA TYR A 51 19.89 -11.04 8.10
C TYR A 51 18.77 -10.04 8.46
N PRO A 52 18.99 -9.10 9.39
CA PRO A 52 17.93 -8.22 9.86
C PRO A 52 17.49 -7.25 8.77
N MET A 53 16.21 -7.28 8.42
CA MET A 53 15.55 -6.26 7.58
C MET A 53 14.23 -5.86 8.24
N ALA A 54 14.09 -4.57 8.53
CA ALA A 54 12.91 -4.07 9.21
C ALA A 54 12.71 -2.60 8.89
N HIS A 55 11.45 -2.13 8.88
CA HIS A 55 11.20 -0.71 8.63
C HIS A 55 9.94 -0.20 9.33
N SER A 56 10.13 0.60 10.39
CA SER A 56 9.03 1.14 11.20
C SER A 56 8.14 2.14 10.46
N ALA A 57 8.61 2.77 9.37
CA ALA A 57 7.73 3.60 8.54
C ALA A 57 6.65 2.76 7.81
N ALA A 58 6.88 1.46 7.60
CA ALA A 58 5.85 0.58 7.08
C ALA A 58 4.68 0.49 8.07
N GLN A 59 4.98 0.34 9.36
CA GLN A 59 3.99 0.26 10.43
C GLN A 59 3.02 1.44 10.46
N ASP A 60 3.49 2.64 10.11
CA ASP A 60 2.67 3.85 10.05
C ASP A 60 1.68 3.85 8.86
N VAL A 61 1.98 3.09 7.81
CA VAL A 61 1.21 3.06 6.55
C VAL A 61 0.30 1.84 6.46
N PHE A 62 0.71 0.71 7.05
CA PHE A 62 -0.03 -0.57 7.01
C PHE A 62 -1.51 -0.44 7.36
N PRO A 63 -1.92 0.29 8.43
CA PRO A 63 -3.34 0.45 8.78
C PRO A 63 -4.19 1.17 7.72
N ILE A 64 -3.57 1.87 6.75
CA ILE A 64 -4.23 2.64 5.70
C ILE A 64 -4.34 1.82 4.40
N ILE A 65 -3.54 0.75 4.27
CA ILE A 65 -3.58 -0.12 3.09
C ILE A 65 -4.73 -1.12 3.29
N PRO A 66 -5.60 -1.32 2.28
CA PRO A 66 -6.63 -2.37 2.30
C PRO A 66 -5.95 -3.74 2.16
N GLY A 67 -5.38 -4.22 3.26
CA GLY A 67 -4.68 -5.47 3.39
C GLY A 67 -4.60 -5.82 4.87
N ASP A 68 -4.72 -7.10 5.16
CA ASP A 68 -4.78 -7.57 6.55
C ASP A 68 -3.93 -8.81 6.69
N THR A 69 -3.36 -8.98 7.88
CA THR A 69 -2.55 -10.12 8.27
C THR A 69 -3.06 -10.63 9.60
N ASP A 70 -2.84 -11.91 9.89
CA ASP A 70 -3.26 -12.47 11.18
C ASP A 70 -2.56 -11.78 12.37
N TYR A 71 -1.46 -11.06 12.12
CA TYR A 71 -0.82 -10.18 13.11
C TYR A 71 -1.82 -9.19 13.73
N ARG A 72 -2.75 -8.61 12.97
CA ARG A 72 -3.77 -7.69 13.53
C ARG A 72 -4.66 -8.42 14.53
N MET A 73 -5.16 -9.61 14.18
CA MET A 73 -6.02 -10.41 15.05
C MET A 73 -5.33 -10.75 16.37
N PHE A 74 -4.11 -11.29 16.30
CA PHE A 74 -3.37 -11.74 17.48
C PHE A 74 -2.80 -10.59 18.32
N SER A 75 -2.27 -9.54 17.68
CA SER A 75 -1.49 -8.52 18.37
C SER A 75 -2.28 -7.26 18.72
N GLN A 76 -3.32 -6.91 17.94
CA GLN A 76 -4.04 -5.63 18.08
C GLN A 76 -5.48 -5.82 18.57
N ASP A 77 -6.24 -6.70 17.93
CA ASP A 77 -7.69 -6.71 18.11
C ASP A 77 -8.16 -7.60 19.27
N TYR A 78 -7.60 -8.80 19.41
CA TYR A 78 -8.14 -9.81 20.32
C TYR A 78 -7.14 -10.41 21.31
N GLY A 79 -5.87 -10.55 20.92
CA GLY A 79 -4.91 -11.31 21.73
C GLY A 79 -3.97 -10.46 22.59
N ASN A 80 -3.69 -9.21 22.19
CA ASN A 80 -2.61 -8.41 22.78
C ASN A 80 -1.29 -9.22 22.90
N ILE A 81 -1.06 -10.09 21.91
CA ILE A 81 0.03 -11.04 21.89
C ILE A 81 1.28 -10.34 21.32
N PRO A 82 2.45 -10.48 21.96
CA PRO A 82 3.71 -10.02 21.40
C PRO A 82 4.05 -10.73 20.10
N SER A 83 4.17 -9.94 19.02
CA SER A 83 4.23 -10.45 17.67
C SER A 83 5.11 -9.62 16.74
N LEU A 84 5.57 -10.27 15.67
CA LEU A 84 6.25 -9.66 14.52
C LEU A 84 5.45 -9.97 13.26
N ASP A 85 5.23 -8.96 12.43
CA ASP A 85 4.68 -9.11 11.08
C ASP A 85 5.82 -9.05 10.05
N ILE A 86 6.09 -10.18 9.41
CA ILE A 86 7.24 -10.43 8.56
C ILE A 86 6.75 -10.80 7.16
N ILE A 87 7.01 -9.93 6.19
CA ILE A 87 6.49 -10.08 4.83
C ILE A 87 7.53 -9.86 3.75
N PHE A 88 7.32 -10.48 2.58
CA PHE A 88 7.91 -9.97 1.35
C PHE A 88 7.04 -8.83 0.86
N LEU A 89 7.58 -7.61 0.73
CA LEU A 89 6.81 -6.42 0.32
C LEU A 89 6.77 -6.23 -1.21
N LEU A 90 7.85 -6.60 -1.90
CA LEU A 90 7.98 -6.55 -3.35
C LEU A 90 7.64 -7.92 -3.95
N GLY A 91 7.15 -7.97 -5.18
CA GLY A 91 6.54 -9.16 -5.80
C GLY A 91 5.05 -9.03 -6.08
N GLY A 92 4.49 -7.84 -5.87
CA GLY A 92 3.05 -7.61 -5.92
C GLY A 92 2.41 -7.93 -7.27
N TYR A 93 3.15 -7.94 -8.38
CA TYR A 93 2.59 -8.26 -9.69
C TYR A 93 1.91 -9.64 -9.74
N TYR A 94 2.50 -10.65 -9.12
CA TYR A 94 2.02 -12.05 -9.16
C TYR A 94 1.04 -12.39 -8.04
N TYR A 95 1.07 -11.65 -6.94
CA TYR A 95 0.24 -11.90 -5.77
C TYR A 95 -1.24 -11.99 -6.14
N HIS A 96 -1.94 -13.07 -5.76
CA HIS A 96 -3.33 -13.35 -6.12
C HIS A 96 -3.58 -13.37 -7.65
N THR A 97 -2.66 -13.97 -8.41
CA THR A 97 -2.82 -14.26 -9.83
C THR A 97 -2.51 -15.71 -10.11
N SER A 98 -2.93 -16.23 -11.28
CA SER A 98 -2.56 -17.58 -11.73
C SER A 98 -1.05 -17.75 -11.97
N PHE A 99 -0.30 -16.64 -12.03
CA PHE A 99 1.14 -16.63 -12.19
C PHE A 99 1.93 -16.74 -10.88
N ASP A 100 1.29 -16.81 -9.70
CA ASP A 100 1.97 -17.10 -8.43
C ASP A 100 2.33 -18.58 -8.32
N THR A 101 3.32 -18.98 -9.11
CA THR A 101 3.77 -20.37 -9.22
C THR A 101 5.14 -20.56 -8.57
N VAL A 102 5.48 -21.81 -8.24
CA VAL A 102 6.75 -22.16 -7.56
C VAL A 102 7.97 -21.77 -8.39
N ASP A 103 7.90 -21.80 -9.72
CA ASP A 103 8.99 -21.39 -10.61
C ASP A 103 9.33 -19.90 -10.50
N LYS A 104 8.37 -19.03 -10.13
CA LYS A 104 8.64 -17.61 -9.87
C LYS A 104 9.46 -17.38 -8.60
N LEU A 105 9.44 -18.34 -7.67
CA LEU A 105 10.33 -18.36 -6.50
C LEU A 105 11.81 -18.53 -6.90
N LEU A 106 12.07 -19.26 -7.98
CA LEU A 106 13.42 -19.66 -8.44
C LEU A 106 14.03 -18.65 -9.43
N TYR A 107 13.21 -17.98 -10.24
CA TYR A 107 13.68 -17.06 -11.29
C TYR A 107 14.36 -15.79 -10.76
N ALA A 108 14.12 -15.41 -9.51
CA ALA A 108 14.81 -14.30 -8.84
C ALA A 108 16.34 -14.55 -8.67
N LEU A 109 16.79 -15.79 -8.81
CA LEU A 109 18.19 -16.19 -8.56
C LEU A 109 19.14 -15.96 -9.76
N HIS A 110 18.62 -15.72 -10.97
CA HIS A 110 19.42 -15.86 -12.20
C HIS A 110 19.80 -14.55 -12.93
N LEU A 111 19.34 -13.38 -12.46
CA LEU A 111 19.43 -12.14 -13.27
C LEU A 111 20.55 -11.15 -12.89
N LEU A 112 21.36 -11.39 -11.85
CA LEU A 112 22.49 -10.53 -11.54
C LEU A 112 23.74 -11.32 -11.13
N PHE A 113 24.62 -11.54 -12.10
CA PHE A 113 26.00 -12.03 -11.95
C PHE A 113 26.91 -11.16 -11.02
N TRP A 114 26.35 -10.11 -10.39
CA TRP A 114 27.03 -9.20 -9.47
C TRP A 114 26.91 -9.59 -7.98
N TYR A 115 26.09 -10.59 -7.64
CA TYR A 115 25.71 -10.88 -6.25
C TYR A 115 26.71 -11.71 -5.40
N LYS A 116 27.90 -12.02 -5.95
CA LYS A 116 28.92 -12.79 -5.22
C LYS A 116 29.68 -11.98 -4.14
N ILE A 117 29.30 -10.73 -3.89
CA ILE A 117 29.98 -9.83 -2.94
C ILE A 117 29.32 -9.85 -1.54
N ILE A 118 28.06 -10.25 -1.41
CA ILE A 118 27.40 -10.46 -0.13
C ILE A 118 26.77 -11.85 -0.18
N ALA A 119 27.35 -12.82 0.54
CA ALA A 119 26.91 -14.21 0.56
C ALA A 119 25.58 -14.36 1.34
N ILE A 120 24.49 -13.85 0.78
CA ILE A 120 23.14 -14.13 1.29
C ILE A 120 22.67 -15.40 0.57
N PRO A 121 22.25 -16.46 1.29
CA PRO A 121 21.62 -17.62 0.66
C PRO A 121 20.32 -17.20 -0.02
N GLY A 122 19.71 -18.06 -0.85
CA GLY A 122 18.43 -17.74 -1.49
C GLY A 122 17.39 -17.21 -0.49
N SER A 123 16.52 -16.30 -0.92
CA SER A 123 15.60 -15.54 -0.04
C SER A 123 14.75 -16.40 0.91
N MET A 124 14.37 -17.62 0.50
CA MET A 124 13.70 -18.59 1.37
C MET A 124 14.59 -19.17 2.47
N GLN A 125 15.85 -19.46 2.15
CA GLN A 125 16.83 -19.95 3.13
C GLN A 125 17.16 -18.84 4.14
N ALA A 126 17.36 -17.59 3.67
CA ALA A 126 17.59 -16.45 4.55
C ALA A 126 16.42 -16.22 5.53
N ARG A 127 15.16 -16.28 5.04
CA ARG A 127 13.95 -16.24 5.87
C ARG A 127 13.92 -17.39 6.88
N GLY A 128 14.22 -18.63 6.45
CA GLY A 128 14.22 -19.79 7.33
C GLY A 128 15.27 -19.72 8.44
N GLU A 129 16.47 -19.29 8.11
CA GLU A 129 17.57 -19.05 9.07
C GLU A 129 17.22 -17.94 10.06
N ASN A 130 16.70 -16.81 9.57
CA ASN A 130 16.18 -15.72 10.39
C ASN A 130 15.10 -16.22 11.35
N PHE A 131 14.06 -16.86 10.82
CA PHE A 131 12.93 -17.33 11.61
C PHE A 131 13.36 -18.31 12.70
N LEU A 132 14.21 -19.30 12.37
CA LEU A 132 14.72 -20.25 13.35
C LEU A 132 15.53 -19.57 14.45
N SER A 133 16.37 -18.59 14.10
CA SER A 133 17.19 -17.85 15.08
C SER A 133 16.33 -16.97 15.98
N VAL A 134 15.37 -16.24 15.41
CA VAL A 134 14.42 -15.41 16.14
C VAL A 134 13.55 -16.26 17.05
N LEU A 135 13.01 -17.38 16.56
CA LEU A 135 12.21 -18.30 17.36
C LEU A 135 12.98 -18.79 18.59
N LYS A 136 14.24 -19.23 18.43
CA LYS A 136 15.11 -19.60 19.55
C LYS A 136 15.32 -18.44 20.52
N GLY A 137 15.49 -17.21 20.00
CA GLY A 137 15.57 -16.01 20.82
C GLY A 137 14.31 -15.81 21.67
N PHE A 138 13.13 -15.91 21.06
CA PHE A 138 11.84 -15.77 21.75
C PHE A 138 11.66 -16.82 22.84
N THR A 139 11.90 -18.10 22.52
CA THR A 139 11.72 -19.21 23.48
C THR A 139 12.69 -19.14 24.67
N ASN A 140 13.86 -18.52 24.50
CA ASN A 140 14.85 -18.36 25.57
C ASN A 140 14.73 -17.02 26.31
N SER A 141 13.81 -16.14 25.90
CA SER A 141 13.66 -14.80 26.47
C SER A 141 12.93 -14.84 27.80
N SER A 142 13.51 -14.21 28.83
CA SER A 142 12.82 -13.98 30.10
C SER A 142 11.65 -12.99 30.01
N LYS A 143 11.50 -12.30 28.87
CA LYS A 143 10.36 -11.42 28.59
C LYS A 143 9.14 -12.17 28.01
N LEU A 144 9.30 -13.44 27.59
CA LEU A 144 8.19 -14.26 27.15
C LEU A 144 7.32 -14.62 28.36
N ARG A 145 6.01 -14.34 28.28
CA ARG A 145 5.08 -14.41 29.41
C ARG A 145 3.78 -15.10 29.00
N SER A 146 3.09 -15.72 29.96
CA SER A 146 1.73 -16.25 29.75
C SER A 146 0.70 -15.12 29.60
N ALA A 147 -0.50 -15.43 29.08
CA ALA A 147 -1.58 -14.44 28.98
C ALA A 147 -1.96 -13.85 30.36
N GLN A 148 -2.04 -14.70 31.39
CA GLN A 148 -2.33 -14.27 32.76
C GLN A 148 -1.26 -13.33 33.32
N GLU A 149 0.02 -13.65 33.10
CA GLU A 149 1.14 -12.79 33.52
C GLU A 149 1.08 -11.44 32.82
N ARG A 150 0.83 -11.40 31.50
CA ARG A 150 0.67 -10.15 30.76
C ARG A 150 -0.45 -9.28 31.33
N ASN A 151 -1.64 -9.85 31.50
CA ASN A 151 -2.80 -9.13 32.05
C ASN A 151 -2.55 -8.59 33.47
N SER A 152 -1.86 -9.37 34.31
CA SER A 152 -1.50 -8.93 35.67
C SER A 152 -0.51 -7.76 35.69
N LEU A 153 0.42 -7.74 34.73
CA LEU A 153 1.43 -6.70 34.60
C LEU A 153 0.88 -5.40 34.01
N GLU A 154 -0.08 -5.49 33.09
CA GLU A 154 -0.83 -4.32 32.59
C GLU A 154 -1.68 -3.68 33.70
N ALA A 155 -2.28 -4.48 34.58
CA ALA A 155 -3.01 -3.98 35.73
C ALA A 155 -2.12 -3.39 36.83
N ALA A 156 -0.86 -3.86 36.95
CA ALA A 156 0.07 -3.48 38.01
C ALA A 156 1.05 -2.35 37.63
N ASN A 157 1.27 -2.09 36.34
CA ASN A 157 2.20 -1.06 35.88
C ASN A 157 1.68 -0.29 34.67
N ASP A 158 1.75 1.04 34.77
CA ASP A 158 1.77 2.02 33.67
C ASP A 158 3.11 1.93 32.90
N TYR A 159 3.46 0.75 32.37
CA TYR A 159 4.72 0.56 31.65
C TYR A 159 4.62 1.20 30.27
N ASP A 160 5.21 2.39 30.17
CA ASP A 160 5.60 3.18 28.98
C ASP A 160 6.59 2.39 28.06
N ASP A 161 6.24 1.17 27.67
CA ASP A 161 6.97 0.34 26.70
C ASP A 161 6.33 0.46 25.31
N GLU A 162 6.20 1.72 24.87
CA GLU A 162 5.74 2.09 23.54
C GLU A 162 6.61 1.44 22.46
N ARG A 163 6.02 1.14 21.30
CA ARG A 163 6.71 0.53 20.15
C ARG A 163 7.98 1.31 19.79
N ALA A 164 9.08 0.59 19.58
CA ALA A 164 10.37 1.19 19.22
C ALA A 164 10.37 1.72 17.77
N VAL A 165 11.28 2.65 17.50
CA VAL A 165 11.64 3.02 16.13
C VAL A 165 12.75 2.09 15.67
N PHE A 166 12.54 1.43 14.54
CA PHE A 166 13.52 0.53 13.94
C PHE A 166 13.57 0.70 12.42
N PHE A 167 14.75 0.58 11.83
CA PHE A 167 14.93 0.52 10.38
C PHE A 167 16.28 -0.11 10.05
N ASP A 168 16.37 -0.84 8.94
CA ASP A 168 17.65 -1.28 8.40
C ASP A 168 18.33 -0.15 7.64
N TYR A 169 19.66 -0.08 7.72
CA TYR A 169 20.47 0.85 6.93
C TYR A 169 21.13 0.09 5.79
N LEU A 170 20.60 0.25 4.57
CA LEU A 170 21.10 -0.40 3.35
C LEU A 170 21.23 -1.93 3.49
N THR A 171 20.36 -2.56 4.28
CA THR A 171 20.44 -3.98 4.66
C THR A 171 21.76 -4.41 5.31
N TRP A 172 22.59 -3.48 5.81
CA TRP A 172 23.89 -3.80 6.42
C TRP A 172 23.78 -4.04 7.92
N PHE A 173 22.97 -3.24 8.60
CA PHE A 173 22.70 -3.38 10.02
C PHE A 173 21.36 -2.74 10.37
N LEU A 174 20.80 -3.16 11.51
CA LEU A 174 19.55 -2.62 12.03
C LEU A 174 19.82 -1.51 13.05
N VAL A 175 19.12 -0.38 12.90
CA VAL A 175 19.07 0.68 13.90
C VAL A 175 17.78 0.51 14.69
N LEU A 176 17.88 0.49 16.03
CA LEU A 176 16.73 0.40 16.92
C LEU A 176 16.92 1.31 18.13
N TYR A 177 15.90 2.09 18.47
CA TYR A 177 15.86 2.91 19.69
C TYR A 177 14.44 3.07 20.22
N SER A 178 14.32 3.29 21.53
CA SER A 178 13.03 3.44 22.21
C SER A 178 12.31 4.74 21.83
N LYS A 179 11.00 4.79 22.05
CA LYS A 179 10.21 6.01 21.77
C LYS A 179 10.64 7.21 22.62
N ARG A 180 11.13 6.98 23.84
CA ARG A 180 11.75 8.04 24.68
C ARG A 180 12.99 8.65 24.01
N VAL A 181 13.88 7.81 23.49
CA VAL A 181 15.06 8.27 22.75
C VAL A 181 14.64 8.98 21.46
N ALA A 182 13.64 8.44 20.76
CA ALA A 182 13.07 9.08 19.56
C ALA A 182 12.58 10.49 19.87
N ARG A 183 11.80 10.69 20.96
CA ARG A 183 11.33 12.01 21.39
C ARG A 183 12.48 13.01 21.56
N VAL A 184 13.58 12.61 22.19
CA VAL A 184 14.76 13.48 22.38
C VAL A 184 15.45 13.77 21.05
N LEU A 185 15.79 12.74 20.28
CA LEU A 185 16.51 12.89 19.01
C LEU A 185 15.72 13.70 17.99
N HIS A 186 14.43 13.41 17.84
CA HIS A 186 13.56 14.06 16.86
C HIS A 186 13.19 15.50 17.24
N SER A 187 13.18 15.84 18.54
CA SER A 187 12.96 17.22 18.99
C SER A 187 14.21 18.10 18.89
N GLY A 188 15.41 17.49 18.84
CA GLY A 188 16.68 18.22 18.75
C GLY A 188 16.76 19.20 17.57
N PRO A 189 16.44 18.80 16.32
CA PRO A 189 16.46 19.68 15.16
C PRO A 189 15.59 20.93 15.31
N ILE A 190 14.37 20.82 15.84
CA ILE A 190 13.49 21.98 15.96
C ILE A 190 13.98 22.95 17.03
N VAL A 191 14.48 22.45 18.15
CA VAL A 191 15.11 23.28 19.20
C VAL A 191 16.33 24.00 18.64
N LEU A 192 17.17 23.31 17.86
CA LEU A 192 18.33 23.90 17.23
C LEU A 192 17.93 25.02 16.26
N PHE A 193 16.99 24.75 15.36
CA PHE A 193 16.50 25.72 14.39
C PHE A 193 15.92 26.97 15.07
N LEU A 194 15.12 26.78 16.11
CA LEU A 194 14.57 27.88 16.88
C LEU A 194 15.67 28.67 17.60
N ALA A 195 16.71 28.04 18.14
CA ALA A 195 17.82 28.71 18.81
C ALA A 195 18.81 29.42 17.86
N MET A 196 18.85 29.04 16.58
CA MET A 196 19.87 29.53 15.64
C MET A 196 19.95 31.04 15.46
N PRO A 197 18.84 31.80 15.35
CA PRO A 197 18.99 33.25 15.19
C PRO A 197 19.72 33.94 16.37
N LEU A 198 19.84 33.28 17.55
CA LEU A 198 20.30 33.85 18.84
C LEU A 198 21.78 33.56 18.85
N ILE A 199 22.13 32.31 18.56
CA ILE A 199 23.49 31.87 18.31
C ILE A 199 24.13 32.74 17.23
N LEU A 200 23.47 32.96 16.09
CA LEU A 200 23.98 33.81 15.01
C LEU A 200 24.11 35.29 15.43
N CYS A 201 23.14 35.82 16.18
CA CYS A 201 23.22 37.17 16.76
C CYS A 201 24.44 37.32 17.70
N PHE A 202 24.69 36.33 18.57
CA PHE A 202 25.85 36.32 19.47
C PHE A 202 27.18 36.21 18.71
N LEU A 203 27.26 35.33 17.70
CA LEU A 203 28.47 35.14 16.89
C LEU A 203 28.84 36.38 16.07
N ASP A 204 27.85 37.14 15.58
CA ASP A 204 28.05 38.40 14.86
C ASP A 204 28.18 39.62 15.82
N SER A 205 28.53 39.39 17.11
CA SER A 205 28.73 40.43 18.14
C SER A 205 27.53 41.39 18.30
N GLY A 206 26.31 40.90 18.11
CA GLY A 206 25.08 41.70 18.24
C GLY A 206 24.83 42.67 17.09
N ARG A 207 25.62 42.63 16.01
CA ARG A 207 25.42 43.48 14.82
C ARG A 207 24.15 43.13 14.04
N ARG A 208 23.57 41.95 14.26
CA ARG A 208 22.35 41.46 13.60
C ARG A 208 21.23 41.28 14.62
N SER A 209 20.04 41.79 14.34
CA SER A 209 18.88 41.56 15.22
C SER A 209 18.39 40.11 15.10
N TRP A 210 18.18 39.43 16.23
CA TRP A 210 17.57 38.09 16.30
C TRP A 210 16.31 38.01 15.44
N PHE A 211 15.43 39.02 15.53
CA PHE A 211 14.16 39.02 14.83
C PHE A 211 14.36 39.06 13.31
N THR A 212 15.27 39.91 12.83
CA THR A 212 15.58 39.99 11.39
C THR A 212 16.21 38.70 10.87
N THR A 213 17.12 38.09 11.64
CA THR A 213 17.70 36.77 11.30
C THR A 213 16.61 35.72 11.21
N PHE A 214 15.72 35.66 12.21
CA PHE A 214 14.60 34.72 12.22
C PHE A 214 13.69 34.89 11.00
N CYS A 215 13.35 36.13 10.62
CA CYS A 215 12.59 36.41 9.40
C CYS A 215 13.32 35.93 8.13
N ASP A 216 14.64 36.09 8.04
CA ASP A 216 15.43 35.58 6.91
C ASP A 216 15.41 34.04 6.86
N LEU A 217 15.50 33.35 8.01
CA LEU A 217 15.40 31.89 8.09
C LEU A 217 14.01 31.41 7.66
N MET A 218 12.95 32.10 8.10
CA MET A 218 11.57 31.83 7.67
C MET A 218 11.39 31.99 6.16
N LYS A 219 11.95 33.04 5.56
CA LYS A 219 11.96 33.21 4.10
C LYS A 219 12.68 32.06 3.40
N GLY A 220 13.84 31.64 3.93
CA GLY A 220 14.57 30.47 3.44
C GLY A 220 13.71 29.19 3.49
N MET A 221 12.99 28.98 4.59
CA MET A 221 12.08 27.85 4.79
C MET A 221 10.93 27.87 3.79
N MET A 222 10.27 29.02 3.60
CA MET A 222 9.18 29.17 2.63
C MET A 222 9.64 28.95 1.19
N LEU A 223 10.83 29.45 0.82
CA LEU A 223 11.41 29.19 -0.49
C LEU A 223 11.70 27.69 -0.68
N HIS A 224 12.28 27.02 0.31
CA HIS A 224 12.55 25.59 0.23
C HIS A 224 11.25 24.77 0.16
N ALA A 225 10.26 25.11 0.99
CA ALA A 225 8.94 24.49 0.97
C ALA A 225 8.23 24.67 -0.37
N SER A 226 8.32 25.86 -0.98
CA SER A 226 7.75 26.09 -2.32
C SER A 226 8.41 25.21 -3.38
N GLY A 227 9.72 24.97 -3.29
CA GLY A 227 10.44 24.06 -4.17
C GLY A 227 10.00 22.62 -3.96
N PHE A 228 9.88 22.19 -2.71
CA PHE A 228 9.38 20.87 -2.35
C PHE A 228 7.97 20.62 -2.87
N ILE A 229 7.07 21.59 -2.72
CA ILE A 229 5.69 21.51 -3.23
C ILE A 229 5.69 21.45 -4.77
N LEU A 230 6.43 22.32 -5.45
CA LEU A 230 6.52 22.30 -6.92
C LEU A 230 7.16 21.02 -7.45
N ALA A 231 8.11 20.43 -6.72
CA ALA A 231 8.71 19.15 -7.07
C ALA A 231 7.71 17.98 -7.04
N ILE A 232 6.59 18.12 -6.32
CA ILE A 232 5.45 17.18 -6.33
C ILE A 232 4.43 17.59 -7.41
N LEU A 233 4.08 18.87 -7.50
CA LEU A 233 3.05 19.34 -8.42
C LEU A 233 3.47 19.28 -9.90
N CYS A 234 4.73 19.54 -10.23
CA CYS A 234 5.24 19.47 -11.60
C CYS A 234 5.07 18.07 -12.22
N PRO A 235 5.58 16.98 -11.63
CA PRO A 235 5.36 15.64 -12.19
C PRO A 235 3.88 15.26 -12.27
N VAL A 236 3.04 15.68 -11.32
CA VAL A 236 1.58 15.49 -11.39
C VAL A 236 0.95 16.21 -12.58
N ALA A 237 1.31 17.47 -12.82
CA ALA A 237 0.82 18.22 -13.98
C ALA A 237 1.23 17.56 -15.30
N PHE A 238 2.48 17.10 -15.39
CA PHE A 238 2.98 16.37 -16.56
C PHE A 238 2.32 14.99 -16.73
N SER A 239 2.01 14.27 -15.65
CA SER A 239 1.30 12.99 -15.73
C SER A 239 -0.12 13.16 -16.28
N ILE A 240 -0.85 14.18 -15.80
CA ILE A 240 -2.17 14.54 -16.31
C ILE A 240 -2.09 14.96 -17.79
N ALA A 241 -1.12 15.82 -18.15
CA ALA A 241 -0.92 16.25 -19.52
C ALA A 241 -0.65 15.06 -20.46
N ARG A 242 0.22 14.12 -20.07
CA ARG A 242 0.49 12.90 -20.84
C ARG A 242 -0.80 12.12 -21.12
N LEU A 243 -1.62 11.91 -20.09
CA LEU A 243 -2.87 11.15 -20.20
C LEU A 243 -3.87 11.78 -21.17
N PHE A 244 -3.95 13.12 -21.22
CA PHE A 244 -4.76 13.82 -22.21
C PHE A 244 -4.32 13.55 -23.65
N PHE A 245 -3.02 13.35 -23.91
CA PHE A 245 -2.51 13.10 -25.25
C PHE A 245 -2.45 11.61 -25.63
N SER A 246 -2.14 10.72 -24.69
CA SER A 246 -1.90 9.30 -24.99
C SER A 246 -3.14 8.42 -24.87
N GLY A 247 -4.14 8.80 -24.08
CA GLY A 247 -5.35 7.99 -23.86
C GLY A 247 -5.10 6.61 -23.20
N CYS A 248 -3.90 6.37 -22.66
CA CYS A 248 -3.49 5.13 -22.00
C CYS A 248 -2.81 5.41 -20.65
N ALA A 249 -3.37 4.85 -19.57
CA ALA A 249 -2.82 4.98 -18.23
C ALA A 249 -1.76 3.91 -17.94
N MET A 250 -0.89 4.20 -16.97
CA MET A 250 0.06 3.24 -16.41
C MET A 250 1.07 2.65 -17.41
N SER A 251 1.52 3.42 -18.41
CA SER A 251 2.52 2.94 -19.41
C SER A 251 3.83 2.44 -18.78
N TRP A 252 4.11 2.83 -17.55
CA TRP A 252 5.24 2.42 -16.72
C TRP A 252 4.99 1.15 -15.88
N PHE A 253 3.79 0.57 -15.87
CA PHE A 253 3.43 -0.52 -14.94
C PHE A 253 4.30 -1.77 -15.13
N ALA A 254 4.42 -2.28 -16.36
CA ALA A 254 5.34 -3.38 -16.67
C ALA A 254 6.82 -2.96 -16.74
N ARG A 255 7.10 -1.65 -16.74
CA ARG A 255 8.44 -1.08 -16.97
C ARG A 255 8.67 0.14 -16.06
N PRO A 256 8.93 -0.09 -14.76
CA PRO A 256 9.02 0.98 -13.75
C PRO A 256 10.02 2.09 -14.11
N TYR A 257 11.08 1.76 -14.85
CA TYR A 257 12.07 2.73 -15.30
C TYR A 257 11.50 3.87 -16.16
N LEU A 258 10.38 3.66 -16.86
CA LEU A 258 9.67 4.70 -17.59
C LEU A 258 9.13 5.78 -16.63
N ALA A 259 8.64 5.41 -15.45
CA ALA A 259 8.17 6.36 -14.44
C ALA A 259 9.33 7.23 -13.94
N TYR A 260 10.48 6.62 -13.64
CA TYR A 260 11.67 7.37 -13.21
C TYR A 260 12.13 8.37 -14.28
N MET A 261 12.23 7.94 -15.54
CA MET A 261 12.64 8.81 -16.65
C MET A 261 11.68 9.97 -16.89
N MET A 262 10.38 9.77 -16.71
CA MET A 262 9.39 10.83 -16.87
C MET A 262 9.38 11.80 -15.69
N PHE A 263 9.33 11.29 -14.47
CA PHE A 263 8.92 12.09 -13.32
C PHE A 263 10.09 12.69 -12.52
N ILE A 264 11.26 12.05 -12.51
CA ILE A 264 12.44 12.61 -11.81
C ILE A 264 12.88 13.95 -12.44
N PRO A 265 13.06 14.06 -13.78
CA PRO A 265 13.54 15.30 -14.38
C PRO A 265 12.60 16.49 -14.17
N CYS A 266 11.28 16.29 -14.27
CA CYS A 266 10.33 17.37 -14.01
C CYS A 266 10.14 17.67 -12.52
N SER A 267 10.35 16.69 -11.63
CA SER A 267 10.39 16.95 -10.20
C SER A 267 11.59 17.81 -9.84
N LEU A 268 12.79 17.50 -10.37
CA LEU A 268 13.98 18.33 -10.22
C LEU A 268 13.78 19.74 -10.78
N LEU A 269 13.10 19.85 -11.93
CA LEU A 269 12.70 21.15 -12.48
C LEU A 269 11.84 21.92 -11.46
N GLY A 270 10.78 21.30 -10.92
CA GLY A 270 9.92 21.88 -9.89
C GLY A 270 10.69 22.34 -8.65
N LEU A 271 11.61 21.50 -8.16
CA LEU A 271 12.45 21.79 -7.00
C LEU A 271 13.33 23.02 -7.20
N LEU A 272 13.83 23.24 -8.43
CA LEU A 272 14.79 24.29 -8.76
C LEU A 272 14.14 25.60 -9.25
N ILE A 273 12.85 25.60 -9.63
CA ILE A 273 12.14 26.79 -10.12
C ILE A 273 12.21 27.96 -9.12
N PRO A 274 11.88 27.78 -7.82
CA PRO A 274 11.97 28.89 -6.87
C PRO A 274 13.39 29.43 -6.75
N ARG A 275 14.40 28.55 -6.86
CA ARG A 275 15.81 28.98 -6.81
C ARG A 275 16.18 29.86 -8.00
N ALA A 276 15.64 29.57 -9.18
CA ALA A 276 15.89 30.33 -10.40
C ALA A 276 15.20 31.71 -10.37
N ILE A 277 13.92 31.73 -10.02
CA ILE A 277 13.09 32.95 -10.02
C ILE A 277 13.47 33.88 -8.86
N TRP A 278 13.65 33.33 -7.65
CA TRP A 278 13.99 34.09 -6.43
C TRP A 278 15.50 34.19 -6.19
N SER A 279 16.32 33.99 -7.23
CA SER A 279 17.79 34.19 -7.15
C SER A 279 18.18 35.64 -6.82
N SER A 280 17.28 36.60 -7.05
CA SER A 280 17.49 38.04 -6.95
C SER A 280 16.97 38.69 -5.67
N LEU A 281 16.29 37.96 -4.77
CA LEU A 281 15.74 38.57 -3.54
C LEU A 281 16.84 38.72 -2.47
N PRO A 282 17.24 39.96 -2.14
CA PRO A 282 18.27 40.18 -1.14
C PRO A 282 17.78 39.75 0.25
N PRO A 283 18.69 39.28 1.14
CA PRO A 283 18.37 39.18 2.57
C PRO A 283 17.85 40.52 3.08
N SER A 284 17.02 40.53 4.12
CA SER A 284 16.45 41.79 4.65
C SER A 284 17.48 42.75 5.27
N LEU A 285 18.74 42.33 5.35
CA LEU A 285 19.86 43.13 5.86
C LEU A 285 20.70 43.73 4.73
N ASP A 286 21.04 45.01 4.89
CA ASP A 286 22.10 45.66 4.13
C ASP A 286 23.46 45.04 4.48
N ALA A 287 24.06 44.34 3.52
CA ALA A 287 25.40 43.76 3.65
C ALA A 287 26.54 44.80 3.79
N SER A 288 26.23 46.09 3.78
CA SER A 288 27.21 47.17 4.03
C SER A 288 27.74 47.18 5.46
N ASN A 289 27.01 46.59 6.42
CA ASN A 289 27.37 46.58 7.85
C ASN A 289 28.06 45.30 8.34
N LEU A 290 28.34 44.32 7.45
CA LEU A 290 28.90 43.02 7.82
C LEU A 290 30.07 42.60 6.92
N GLU A 291 31.09 41.95 7.48
CA GLU A 291 32.23 41.41 6.72
C GLU A 291 31.86 40.20 5.82
N LYS A 292 30.66 39.61 5.99
CA LYS A 292 30.18 38.49 5.17
C LYS A 292 29.61 38.99 3.83
N SER A 293 29.91 38.28 2.73
CA SER A 293 29.32 38.57 1.43
C SER A 293 27.80 38.36 1.43
N LYS A 294 27.08 39.09 0.56
CA LYS A 294 25.62 38.89 0.34
C LYS A 294 25.27 37.44 0.03
N GLU A 295 26.16 36.74 -0.69
CA GLU A 295 25.99 35.32 -1.04
C GLU A 295 26.08 34.42 0.19
N ALA A 296 27.07 34.64 1.06
CA ALA A 296 27.24 33.84 2.28
C ALA A 296 26.04 33.98 3.23
N LEU A 297 25.52 35.20 3.42
CA LEU A 297 24.30 35.45 4.20
C LEU A 297 23.06 34.77 3.61
N SER A 298 22.99 34.73 2.28
CA SER A 298 21.88 34.14 1.55
C SER A 298 21.90 32.61 1.60
N ASP A 299 23.09 32.00 1.52
CA ASP A 299 23.27 30.56 1.67
C ASP A 299 23.02 30.09 3.12
N GLU A 300 23.43 30.88 4.11
CA GLU A 300 23.12 30.65 5.54
C GLU A 300 21.60 30.63 5.79
N ALA A 301 20.87 31.64 5.28
CA ALA A 301 19.43 31.70 5.42
C ALA A 301 18.70 30.54 4.71
N ARG A 302 19.18 30.14 3.53
CA ARG A 302 18.63 28.99 2.78
C ARG A 302 18.90 27.67 3.48
N PHE A 303 20.12 27.47 3.99
CA PHE A 303 20.49 26.26 4.69
C PHE A 303 19.63 26.07 5.93
N TRP A 304 19.60 27.07 6.81
CA TRP A 304 18.82 27.00 8.04
C TRP A 304 17.32 26.96 7.76
N GLY A 305 16.84 27.64 6.72
CA GLY A 305 15.45 27.53 6.28
C GLY A 305 15.07 26.12 5.82
N ALA A 306 15.91 25.48 5.01
CA ALA A 306 15.71 24.09 4.58
C ALA A 306 15.80 23.11 5.76
N PHE A 307 16.81 23.27 6.63
CA PHE A 307 16.94 22.52 7.88
C PHE A 307 15.69 22.67 8.75
N GLY A 308 15.16 23.89 8.87
CA GLY A 308 13.92 24.20 9.60
C GLY A 308 12.71 23.45 9.04
N LEU A 309 12.59 23.33 7.71
CA LEU A 309 11.52 22.52 7.10
C LEU A 309 11.59 21.06 7.54
N TYR A 310 12.77 20.42 7.44
CA TYR A 310 12.93 19.03 7.87
C TYR A 310 12.77 18.85 9.38
N ALA A 311 13.19 19.84 10.18
CA ALA A 311 12.96 19.86 11.61
C ALA A 311 11.46 19.90 11.97
N VAL A 312 10.68 20.73 11.28
CA VAL A 312 9.22 20.80 11.45
C VAL A 312 8.55 19.48 11.03
N ILE A 313 8.95 18.89 9.90
CA ILE A 313 8.44 17.59 9.46
C ILE A 313 8.74 16.51 10.51
N THR A 314 9.99 16.44 10.99
CA THR A 314 10.43 15.49 12.02
C THR A 314 9.59 15.63 13.31
N GLN A 315 9.35 16.87 13.74
CA GLN A 315 8.54 17.17 14.92
C GLN A 315 7.07 16.78 14.71
N ALA A 316 6.52 17.04 13.52
CA ALA A 316 5.13 16.69 13.19
C ALA A 316 4.90 15.17 13.25
N TYR A 317 5.80 14.37 12.67
CA TYR A 317 5.73 12.91 12.78
C TYR A 317 5.79 12.44 14.24
N THR A 318 6.70 13.02 15.03
CA THR A 318 6.86 12.67 16.44
C THR A 318 5.62 13.04 17.27
N ALA A 319 5.02 14.21 17.01
CA ALA A 319 3.79 14.65 17.66
C ALA A 319 2.58 13.80 17.26
N ALA A 320 2.54 13.28 16.03
CA ALA A 320 1.52 12.36 15.56
C ALA A 320 1.71 10.91 16.04
N GLY A 321 2.77 10.62 16.82
CA GLY A 321 3.07 9.27 17.30
C GLY A 321 3.67 8.34 16.23
N LEU A 322 3.93 8.84 15.02
CA LEU A 322 4.45 8.06 13.90
C LEU A 322 5.95 7.78 14.05
N SER A 323 6.40 6.62 13.57
CA SER A 323 7.80 6.18 13.68
C SER A 323 8.66 6.58 12.48
N GLY A 324 8.07 6.87 11.32
CA GLY A 324 8.71 7.30 10.08
C GLY A 324 9.42 8.66 10.15
N GLY A 325 9.24 9.41 11.24
CA GLY A 325 9.95 10.68 11.49
C GLY A 325 11.47 10.55 11.48
N PHE A 326 12.02 9.33 11.66
CA PHE A 326 13.45 9.08 11.63
C PHE A 326 14.11 9.49 10.30
N LEU A 327 13.39 9.42 9.18
CA LEU A 327 13.94 9.76 7.87
C LEU A 327 14.23 11.26 7.76
N ALA A 328 13.28 12.10 8.18
CA ALA A 328 13.45 13.55 8.24
C ALA A 328 14.48 13.97 9.30
N PHE A 329 14.58 13.21 10.39
CA PHE A 329 15.65 13.38 11.38
C PHE A 329 17.02 13.09 10.76
N LEU A 330 17.18 11.99 10.02
CA LEU A 330 18.43 11.62 9.35
C LEU A 330 18.86 12.68 8.32
N ILE A 331 17.91 13.24 7.56
CA ILE A 331 18.14 14.39 6.68
C ILE A 331 18.75 15.55 7.49
N SER A 332 18.07 15.95 8.56
CA SER A 332 18.47 17.09 9.38
C SER A 332 19.86 16.88 9.99
N ALA A 333 20.12 15.70 10.55
CA ALA A 333 21.42 15.34 11.13
C ALA A 333 22.55 15.38 10.09
N SER A 334 22.34 14.80 8.91
CA SER A 334 23.33 14.82 7.82
C SER A 334 23.54 16.22 7.25
N MET A 335 22.48 17.03 7.12
CA MET A 335 22.57 18.43 6.72
C MET A 335 23.41 19.25 7.70
N LEU A 336 23.18 19.09 9.00
CA LEU A 336 23.94 19.78 10.04
C LEU A 336 25.43 19.42 9.97
N LEU A 337 25.73 18.12 9.85
CA LEU A 337 27.11 17.64 9.71
C LEU A 337 27.78 18.24 8.46
N ALA A 338 27.10 18.20 7.32
CA ALA A 338 27.62 18.77 6.09
C ALA A 338 27.82 20.28 6.15
N TRP A 339 26.95 21.01 6.86
CA TRP A 339 27.11 22.45 7.06
C TRP A 339 28.36 22.77 7.88
N ILE A 340 28.65 21.99 8.92
CA ILE A 340 29.89 22.14 9.70
C ILE A 340 31.11 21.96 8.81
N PHE A 341 31.13 20.90 7.98
CA PHE A 341 32.23 20.64 7.05
C PHE A 341 32.35 21.74 5.98
N PHE A 342 31.22 22.23 5.47
CA PHE A 342 31.17 23.36 4.55
C PHE A 342 31.80 24.61 5.19
N CYS A 343 31.34 25.02 6.36
CA CYS A 343 31.87 26.20 7.08
C CYS A 343 33.37 26.08 7.35
N LEU A 344 33.85 24.91 7.79
CA LEU A 344 35.29 24.66 7.97
C LEU A 344 36.05 24.81 6.66
N SER A 345 35.54 24.23 5.58
CA SER A 345 36.18 24.28 4.27
C SER A 345 36.18 25.68 3.65
N VAL A 346 35.11 26.45 3.86
CA VAL A 346 35.03 27.86 3.43
C VAL A 346 36.12 28.70 4.10
N LYS A 347 36.44 28.42 5.38
CA LYS A 347 37.53 29.10 6.10
C LYS A 347 38.91 28.85 5.47
N PHE A 348 39.15 27.66 4.90
CA PHE A 348 40.44 27.30 4.31
C PHE A 348 40.57 27.60 2.81
N TYR A 349 39.50 27.38 2.04
CA TYR A 349 39.54 27.44 0.57
C TYR A 349 38.72 28.58 -0.01
N GLY A 350 37.84 29.23 0.76
CA GLY A 350 36.97 30.31 0.30
C GLY A 350 35.61 29.84 -0.23
N HIS A 351 34.60 30.71 -0.09
CA HIS A 351 33.17 30.40 -0.24
C HIS A 351 32.77 29.78 -1.59
N GLN A 352 33.38 30.24 -2.68
CA GLN A 352 32.96 29.84 -4.04
C GLN A 352 33.69 28.63 -4.61
N THR A 353 34.66 28.07 -3.89
CA THR A 353 35.47 26.99 -4.44
C THR A 353 34.71 25.67 -4.58
N LEU A 354 35.10 24.90 -5.60
CA LEU A 354 34.60 23.53 -5.78
C LEU A 354 34.92 22.65 -4.56
N ARG A 355 36.06 22.89 -3.89
CA ARG A 355 36.49 22.17 -2.68
C ARG A 355 35.52 22.36 -1.52
N SER A 356 35.05 23.60 -1.29
CA SER A 356 34.03 23.88 -0.27
C SER A 356 32.69 23.23 -0.61
N LYS A 357 32.29 23.17 -1.87
CA LYS A 357 31.05 22.48 -2.28
C LYS A 357 31.16 20.96 -2.11
N ILE A 358 32.29 20.36 -2.47
CA ILE A 358 32.54 18.93 -2.28
C ILE A 358 32.53 18.55 -0.80
N SER A 359 33.09 19.39 0.08
CA SER A 359 33.09 19.12 1.53
C SER A 359 31.70 19.19 2.16
N TYR A 360 30.74 19.89 1.55
CA TYR A 360 29.31 19.78 1.92
C TYR A 360 28.70 18.45 1.45
N ILE A 361 29.04 17.98 0.25
CA ILE A 361 28.44 16.76 -0.32
C ILE A 361 28.91 15.51 0.43
N ILE A 362 30.20 15.41 0.78
CA ILE A 362 30.79 14.20 1.36
C ILE A 362 30.02 13.70 2.60
N PRO A 363 29.73 14.53 3.62
CA PRO A 363 28.97 14.08 4.79
C PRO A 363 27.48 13.81 4.51
N LEU A 364 26.95 14.33 3.39
CA LEU A 364 25.59 14.03 2.92
C LEU A 364 25.47 12.65 2.27
N VAL A 365 26.55 12.14 1.66
CA VAL A 365 26.54 10.90 0.87
C VAL A 365 25.88 9.71 1.58
N PRO A 366 26.18 9.41 2.86
CA PRO A 366 25.52 8.30 3.57
C PRO A 366 23.99 8.41 3.53
N TYR A 367 23.46 9.60 3.87
CA TYR A 367 22.03 9.84 3.78
C TYR A 367 21.51 9.77 2.34
N LEU A 368 22.20 10.36 1.37
CA LEU A 368 21.73 10.36 -0.02
C LEU A 368 21.59 8.94 -0.57
N ILE A 369 22.56 8.07 -0.30
CA ILE A 369 22.50 6.66 -0.68
C ILE A 369 21.29 5.98 -0.02
N TYR A 370 21.09 6.23 1.28
CA TYR A 370 19.95 5.68 2.01
C TYR A 370 18.60 6.20 1.49
N GLY A 371 18.47 7.50 1.23
CA GLY A 371 17.24 8.10 0.69
C GLY A 371 16.90 7.59 -0.70
N VAL A 372 17.90 7.31 -1.54
CA VAL A 372 17.70 6.67 -2.85
C VAL A 372 17.29 5.20 -2.68
N TYR A 373 17.95 4.45 -1.79
CA TYR A 373 17.60 3.06 -1.48
C TYR A 373 16.15 2.93 -1.00
N PHE A 374 15.78 3.66 0.05
CA PHE A 374 14.45 3.64 0.62
C PHE A 374 13.39 4.18 -0.36
N GLY A 375 13.74 5.22 -1.12
CA GLY A 375 12.85 5.80 -2.12
C GLY A 375 12.57 4.90 -3.31
N ALA A 376 13.59 4.25 -3.84
CA ALA A 376 13.42 3.26 -4.90
C ALA A 376 12.54 2.09 -4.43
N PHE A 377 12.74 1.63 -3.18
CA PHE A 377 11.91 0.61 -2.58
C PHE A 377 10.43 1.04 -2.48
N LEU A 378 10.18 2.25 -1.94
CA LEU A 378 8.83 2.80 -1.81
C LEU A 378 8.12 2.97 -3.17
N ILE A 379 8.83 3.49 -4.18
CA ILE A 379 8.28 3.68 -5.52
C ILE A 379 7.99 2.34 -6.18
N GLN A 380 8.89 1.37 -6.09
CA GLN A 380 8.69 0.03 -6.64
C GLN A 380 7.50 -0.66 -5.98
N PHE A 381 7.40 -0.60 -4.65
CA PHE A 381 6.25 -1.11 -3.90
C PHE A 381 4.95 -0.48 -4.41
N LEU A 382 4.90 0.84 -4.53
CA LEU A 382 3.72 1.56 -4.99
C LEU A 382 3.29 1.17 -6.41
N ILE A 383 4.26 1.11 -7.34
CA ILE A 383 4.04 0.74 -8.73
C ILE A 383 3.40 -0.65 -8.81
N GLU A 384 3.94 -1.63 -8.09
CA GLU A 384 3.39 -2.99 -8.05
C GLU A 384 1.97 -3.01 -7.47
N LYS A 385 1.72 -2.22 -6.42
CA LYS A 385 0.40 -2.14 -5.78
C LYS A 385 -0.65 -1.43 -6.64
N THR A 386 -0.27 -0.54 -7.56
CA THR A 386 -1.25 0.12 -8.45
C THR A 386 -2.08 -0.84 -9.31
N GLY A 387 -1.60 -2.07 -9.58
CA GLY A 387 -2.36 -3.12 -10.24
C GLY A 387 -3.44 -3.78 -9.38
N MET A 388 -3.57 -3.39 -8.11
CA MET A 388 -4.46 -4.00 -7.10
C MET A 388 -5.28 -2.96 -6.32
N VAL A 389 -5.18 -1.67 -6.63
CA VAL A 389 -5.89 -0.59 -5.90
C VAL A 389 -7.41 -0.61 -6.18
N GLY A 390 -7.86 -1.37 -7.17
CA GLY A 390 -9.25 -1.42 -7.60
C GLY A 390 -9.58 -0.39 -8.68
N ALA A 391 -10.75 -0.55 -9.30
CA ALA A 391 -11.24 0.39 -10.29
C ALA A 391 -12.04 1.51 -9.61
N VAL A 392 -11.43 2.68 -9.48
CA VAL A 392 -12.13 3.90 -9.07
C VAL A 392 -13.06 4.35 -10.22
N PRO A 393 -14.31 4.75 -9.96
CA PRO A 393 -15.24 5.16 -11.01
C PRO A 393 -14.70 6.30 -11.90
N PRO A 394 -15.04 6.31 -13.21
CA PRO A 394 -14.78 7.44 -14.08
C PRO A 394 -15.47 8.74 -13.58
N PRO A 395 -14.92 9.94 -13.87
CA PRO A 395 -13.76 10.18 -14.73
C PRO A 395 -12.41 10.13 -13.99
N TYR A 396 -12.40 10.16 -12.66
CA TYR A 396 -11.18 10.37 -11.88
C TYR A 396 -10.29 9.15 -11.82
N GLY A 397 -10.85 7.94 -11.76
CA GLY A 397 -10.09 6.71 -11.59
C GLY A 397 -9.02 6.46 -12.65
N TYR A 398 -9.23 6.99 -13.86
CA TYR A 398 -8.27 6.94 -14.96
C TYR A 398 -6.95 7.66 -14.66
N TYR A 399 -6.98 8.74 -13.88
CA TYR A 399 -5.80 9.57 -13.56
C TYR A 399 -5.08 9.14 -12.29
N VAL A 400 -5.76 8.44 -11.38
CA VAL A 400 -5.29 8.20 -10.00
C VAL A 400 -3.91 7.54 -9.95
N PRO A 401 -3.60 6.43 -10.66
CA PRO A 401 -2.30 5.76 -10.53
C PRO A 401 -1.14 6.65 -10.99
N ASP A 402 -1.31 7.31 -12.14
CA ASP A 402 -0.28 8.17 -12.72
C ASP A 402 -0.03 9.41 -11.85
N VAL A 403 -1.08 10.01 -11.28
CA VAL A 403 -0.94 11.12 -10.32
C VAL A 403 -0.25 10.66 -9.05
N LEU A 404 -0.65 9.52 -8.50
CA LEU A 404 -0.11 8.96 -7.26
C LEU A 404 1.38 8.58 -7.39
N VAL A 405 1.75 7.86 -8.45
CA VAL A 405 3.16 7.51 -8.72
C VAL A 405 4.00 8.75 -9.02
N ALA A 406 3.47 9.71 -9.78
CA ALA A 406 4.15 10.98 -10.05
C ALA A 406 4.39 11.79 -8.76
N ALA A 407 3.39 11.87 -7.87
CA ALA A 407 3.48 12.58 -6.61
C ALA A 407 4.52 11.94 -5.67
N VAL A 408 4.52 10.60 -5.55
CA VAL A 408 5.50 9.89 -4.71
C VAL A 408 6.91 9.99 -5.28
N ILE A 409 7.11 9.87 -6.60
CA ILE A 409 8.43 10.14 -7.20
C ILE A 409 8.85 11.59 -6.95
N GLY A 410 7.91 12.54 -6.99
CA GLY A 410 8.16 13.94 -6.64
C GLY A 410 8.62 14.12 -5.19
N LEU A 411 7.94 13.46 -4.25
CA LEU A 411 8.28 13.46 -2.82
C LEU A 411 9.66 12.86 -2.58
N VAL A 412 9.94 11.70 -3.17
CA VAL A 412 11.22 10.98 -3.07
C VAL A 412 12.35 11.81 -3.69
N THR A 413 12.13 12.39 -4.86
CA THR A 413 13.12 13.26 -5.49
C THR A 413 13.43 14.48 -4.59
N SER A 414 12.40 15.02 -3.93
CA SER A 414 12.55 16.16 -3.02
C SER A 414 13.35 15.82 -1.77
N TRP A 415 13.13 14.66 -1.13
CA TRP A 415 13.96 14.29 0.03
C TRP A 415 15.42 13.98 -0.38
N CYS A 416 15.64 13.50 -1.62
CA CYS A 416 16.97 13.07 -2.08
C CYS A 416 17.79 14.28 -2.50
N PHE A 417 17.20 15.18 -3.27
CA PHE A 417 17.90 16.33 -3.84
C PHE A 417 17.68 17.62 -3.04
N GLY A 418 16.62 17.72 -2.24
CA GLY A 418 16.32 18.87 -1.40
C GLY A 418 17.48 19.28 -0.49
N PRO A 419 18.15 18.36 0.24
CA PRO A 419 19.29 18.68 1.09
C PRO A 419 20.50 19.27 0.34
N LEU A 420 20.59 19.08 -0.98
CA LEU A 420 21.64 19.64 -1.83
C LEU A 420 21.35 21.08 -2.27
N VAL A 421 20.07 21.46 -2.35
CA VAL A 421 19.61 22.75 -2.90
C VAL A 421 20.20 23.97 -2.17
N PRO A 422 20.33 24.01 -0.83
CA PRO A 422 20.81 25.21 -0.15
C PRO A 422 22.18 25.71 -0.61
N VAL A 423 23.12 24.79 -0.85
CA VAL A 423 24.51 25.12 -1.23
C VAL A 423 24.74 24.98 -2.74
N LEU A 424 24.19 23.93 -3.37
CA LEU A 424 24.42 23.65 -4.80
C LEU A 424 23.38 24.25 -5.72
N GLY A 425 22.25 24.75 -5.17
CA GLY A 425 21.09 25.17 -5.95
C GLY A 425 21.39 26.26 -6.97
N TRP A 426 22.37 27.15 -6.72
CA TRP A 426 22.74 28.17 -7.70
C TRP A 426 23.42 27.59 -8.95
N TRP A 427 24.19 26.51 -8.79
CA TRP A 427 24.79 25.79 -9.91
C TRP A 427 23.74 24.94 -10.63
N LEU A 428 22.85 24.28 -9.88
CA LEU A 428 21.81 23.41 -10.41
C LEU A 428 20.69 24.18 -11.13
N ALA A 429 20.35 25.38 -10.68
CA ALA A 429 19.24 26.19 -11.23
C ALA A 429 19.64 27.05 -12.44
N ARG A 430 20.74 26.71 -13.15
CA ARG A 430 21.14 27.41 -14.39
C ARG A 430 20.09 27.17 -15.48
N SER A 431 19.80 28.22 -16.27
CA SER A 431 18.80 28.15 -17.35
C SER A 431 19.04 27.00 -18.34
N SER A 432 20.30 26.68 -18.66
CA SER A 432 20.65 25.54 -19.52
C SER A 432 20.23 24.19 -18.92
N ILE A 433 20.44 24.00 -17.62
CA ILE A 433 20.05 22.78 -16.89
C ILE A 433 18.53 22.67 -16.82
N LEU A 434 17.84 23.77 -16.46
CA LEU A 434 16.37 23.77 -16.41
C LEU A 434 15.74 23.46 -17.77
N LYS A 435 16.28 24.05 -18.84
CA LYS A 435 15.87 23.72 -20.22
C LYS A 435 16.14 22.25 -20.52
N PHE A 436 17.31 21.72 -20.19
CA PHE A 436 17.65 20.32 -20.42
C PHE A 436 16.68 19.36 -19.69
N LEU A 437 16.37 19.61 -18.42
CA LEU A 437 15.38 18.84 -17.64
C LEU A 437 13.99 18.88 -18.28
N LEU A 438 13.56 20.05 -18.76
CA LEU A 438 12.28 20.20 -19.46
C LEU A 438 12.25 19.41 -20.76
N HIS A 439 13.30 19.48 -21.59
CA HIS A 439 13.37 18.73 -22.85
C HIS A 439 13.35 17.22 -22.60
N ILE A 440 14.12 16.73 -21.63
CA ILE A 440 14.09 15.31 -21.23
C ILE A 440 12.69 14.91 -20.80
N THR A 441 12.01 15.72 -19.99
CA THR A 441 10.64 15.42 -19.54
C THR A 441 9.71 15.23 -20.74
N VAL A 442 9.72 16.17 -21.69
CA VAL A 442 8.85 16.11 -22.88
C VAL A 442 9.16 14.88 -23.73
N VAL A 443 10.44 14.60 -23.98
CA VAL A 443 10.87 13.41 -24.74
C VAL A 443 10.48 12.12 -24.00
N ALA A 444 10.72 12.04 -22.70
CA ALA A 444 10.40 10.87 -21.88
C ALA A 444 8.89 10.58 -21.86
N MET A 445 8.05 11.61 -21.79
CA MET A 445 6.59 11.44 -21.91
C MET A 445 6.17 10.92 -23.28
N ALA A 446 6.74 11.47 -24.36
CA ALA A 446 6.43 11.04 -25.72
C ALA A 446 6.85 9.59 -25.95
N VAL A 447 8.05 9.21 -25.50
CA VAL A 447 8.58 7.84 -25.57
C VAL A 447 7.74 6.89 -24.72
N SER A 448 7.44 7.25 -23.47
CA SER A 448 6.63 6.44 -22.56
C SER A 448 5.23 6.15 -23.11
N SER A 449 4.62 7.12 -23.80
CA SER A 449 3.28 6.99 -24.38
C SER A 449 3.17 5.95 -25.50
N GLN A 450 4.30 5.47 -26.04
CA GLN A 450 4.32 4.42 -27.07
C GLN A 450 4.33 3.01 -26.47
N PHE A 451 4.52 2.88 -25.16
CA PHE A 451 4.64 1.58 -24.51
C PHE A 451 3.29 1.07 -24.01
N PHE A 452 3.05 -0.21 -24.28
CA PHE A 452 1.92 -0.93 -23.73
C PHE A 452 2.14 -1.18 -22.21
N PRO A 453 1.14 -0.93 -21.35
CA PRO A 453 1.30 -0.93 -19.91
C PRO A 453 1.54 -2.31 -19.27
N TYR A 454 1.08 -3.40 -19.89
CA TYR A 454 1.07 -4.74 -19.29
C TYR A 454 2.03 -5.73 -19.95
N SER A 455 2.34 -6.81 -19.25
CA SER A 455 3.09 -7.97 -19.74
C SER A 455 2.68 -9.23 -18.98
N ASN A 456 3.21 -10.39 -19.36
CA ASN A 456 3.04 -11.64 -18.59
C ASN A 456 3.72 -11.63 -17.20
N LEU A 457 4.64 -10.69 -16.95
CA LEU A 457 5.31 -10.50 -15.65
C LEU A 457 4.66 -9.37 -14.82
N ALA A 458 3.79 -8.58 -15.45
CA ALA A 458 3.02 -7.50 -14.84
C ALA A 458 1.62 -7.48 -15.47
N PRO A 459 0.79 -8.50 -15.17
CA PRO A 459 -0.46 -8.72 -15.87
C PRO A 459 -1.53 -7.71 -15.47
N LYS A 460 -2.43 -7.41 -16.42
CA LYS A 460 -3.73 -6.80 -16.12
C LYS A 460 -4.59 -7.83 -15.41
N ARG A 461 -5.29 -7.43 -14.35
CA ARG A 461 -6.15 -8.35 -13.59
C ARG A 461 -7.61 -8.18 -13.95
N LEU A 462 -8.26 -9.29 -14.25
CA LEU A 462 -9.67 -9.39 -14.61
C LEU A 462 -10.35 -10.43 -13.72
N VAL A 463 -11.48 -10.06 -13.14
CA VAL A 463 -12.40 -11.00 -12.52
C VAL A 463 -13.54 -11.28 -13.51
N PHE A 464 -13.75 -12.57 -13.77
CA PHE A 464 -14.75 -13.08 -14.69
C PHE A 464 -15.69 -14.04 -13.95
N GLN A 465 -16.92 -13.61 -13.71
CA GLN A 465 -17.94 -14.43 -13.06
C GLN A 465 -18.99 -14.89 -14.08
N HIS A 466 -19.25 -16.20 -14.13
CA HIS A 466 -20.45 -16.72 -14.78
C HIS A 466 -21.56 -16.86 -13.74
N THR A 467 -22.51 -15.92 -13.74
CA THR A 467 -23.64 -15.90 -12.81
C THR A 467 -24.81 -16.70 -13.36
N VAL A 468 -25.37 -17.57 -12.53
CA VAL A 468 -26.57 -18.37 -12.80
C VAL A 468 -27.60 -18.10 -11.71
N VAL A 469 -28.73 -17.51 -12.09
CA VAL A 469 -29.85 -17.23 -11.17
C VAL A 469 -30.84 -18.38 -11.23
N THR A 470 -31.18 -18.95 -10.08
CA THR A 470 -32.04 -20.15 -9.96
C THR A 470 -33.24 -19.90 -9.05
N THR A 471 -34.33 -20.66 -9.26
CA THR A 471 -35.59 -20.51 -8.49
C THR A 471 -35.91 -21.67 -7.55
N ASP A 472 -35.59 -22.92 -7.88
CA ASP A 472 -35.93 -24.11 -7.07
C ASP A 472 -34.92 -25.26 -7.26
N GLY A 473 -33.61 -24.96 -7.20
CA GLY A 473 -32.54 -25.96 -7.32
C GLY A 473 -32.43 -26.71 -8.67
N SER A 474 -33.32 -26.45 -9.62
CA SER A 474 -33.45 -27.20 -10.87
C SER A 474 -33.72 -26.33 -12.11
N LYS A 475 -34.17 -25.09 -11.91
CA LYS A 475 -34.56 -24.17 -12.98
C LYS A 475 -33.68 -22.92 -13.01
N ILE A 476 -33.08 -22.67 -14.17
CA ILE A 476 -32.31 -21.44 -14.48
C ILE A 476 -33.29 -20.36 -14.94
N MET A 477 -33.24 -19.19 -14.30
CA MET A 477 -34.00 -18.01 -14.67
C MET A 477 -33.20 -17.05 -15.55
N ASP A 478 -31.93 -16.84 -15.21
CA ASP A 478 -31.04 -15.92 -15.90
C ASP A 478 -29.59 -16.46 -15.83
N SER A 479 -28.80 -16.18 -16.87
CA SER A 479 -27.41 -16.64 -16.99
C SER A 479 -26.59 -15.58 -17.71
N ASN A 480 -25.54 -15.10 -17.05
CA ASN A 480 -24.77 -13.98 -17.55
C ASN A 480 -23.29 -14.06 -17.20
N TYR A 481 -22.46 -13.50 -18.07
CA TYR A 481 -21.06 -13.22 -17.83
C TYR A 481 -20.91 -11.82 -17.25
N HIS A 482 -20.22 -11.73 -16.11
CA HIS A 482 -19.89 -10.49 -15.44
C HIS A 482 -18.37 -10.30 -15.45
N PHE A 483 -17.93 -9.12 -15.87
CA PHE A 483 -16.51 -8.77 -15.90
C PHE A 483 -16.25 -7.56 -15.02
N ALA A 484 -15.17 -7.61 -14.24
CA ALA A 484 -14.68 -6.50 -13.44
C ALA A 484 -13.14 -6.41 -13.52
N VAL A 485 -12.63 -5.18 -13.62
CA VAL A 485 -11.18 -4.91 -13.56
C VAL A 485 -10.81 -4.38 -12.18
N VAL A 486 -9.60 -4.68 -11.72
CA VAL A 486 -9.08 -4.23 -10.41
C VAL A 486 -7.92 -3.23 -10.54
N ASP A 487 -7.83 -2.59 -11.70
CA ASP A 487 -6.91 -1.48 -11.99
C ASP A 487 -7.63 -0.36 -12.78
N SER A 488 -6.90 0.71 -13.11
CA SER A 488 -7.48 1.93 -13.71
C SER A 488 -7.73 1.88 -15.22
N ASN A 489 -7.18 0.91 -15.95
CA ASN A 489 -7.54 0.75 -17.37
C ASN A 489 -8.88 0.01 -17.47
N SER A 490 -9.87 0.67 -18.05
CA SER A 490 -11.25 0.17 -18.13
C SER A 490 -11.42 -1.14 -18.91
N LEU A 491 -12.59 -1.77 -18.78
CA LEU A 491 -13.00 -2.89 -19.63
C LEU A 491 -13.03 -2.54 -21.13
N ASN A 492 -13.30 -1.28 -21.48
CA ASN A 492 -13.20 -0.83 -22.87
C ASN A 492 -11.76 -0.89 -23.40
N PHE A 493 -10.78 -0.50 -22.57
CA PHE A 493 -9.37 -0.67 -22.92
C PHE A 493 -9.04 -2.15 -23.14
N LEU A 494 -9.51 -3.03 -22.27
CA LEU A 494 -9.30 -4.48 -22.38
C LEU A 494 -9.86 -5.03 -23.70
N PHE A 495 -11.15 -4.82 -23.97
CA PHE A 495 -11.78 -5.36 -25.18
C PHE A 495 -11.20 -4.79 -26.47
N LYS A 496 -10.80 -3.50 -26.48
CA LYS A 496 -10.08 -2.90 -27.62
C LYS A 496 -8.77 -3.63 -27.94
N HIS A 497 -8.06 -4.14 -26.93
CA HIS A 497 -6.80 -4.86 -27.08
C HIS A 497 -6.94 -6.39 -26.98
N SER A 498 -8.18 -6.91 -27.01
CA SER A 498 -8.50 -8.34 -26.97
C SER A 498 -9.62 -8.64 -27.99
N PRO A 499 -9.32 -8.55 -29.31
CA PRO A 499 -10.34 -8.60 -30.35
C PRO A 499 -11.06 -9.95 -30.44
N GLU A 500 -10.40 -11.05 -30.05
CA GLU A 500 -11.00 -12.39 -30.04
C GLU A 500 -12.11 -12.50 -28.99
N VAL A 501 -11.84 -11.99 -27.78
CA VAL A 501 -12.84 -11.90 -26.70
C VAL A 501 -13.99 -10.97 -27.10
N ALA A 502 -13.68 -9.79 -27.65
CA ALA A 502 -14.69 -8.84 -28.09
C ALA A 502 -15.62 -9.44 -29.15
N LYS A 503 -15.06 -10.20 -30.11
CA LYS A 503 -15.85 -10.92 -31.12
C LYS A 503 -16.74 -11.99 -30.50
N GLN A 504 -16.23 -12.76 -29.55
CA GLN A 504 -17.00 -13.81 -28.88
C GLN A 504 -18.15 -13.25 -28.04
N LEU A 505 -17.94 -12.09 -27.40
CA LEU A 505 -18.96 -11.35 -26.65
C LEU A 505 -19.88 -10.49 -27.53
N GLN A 506 -19.72 -10.56 -28.86
CA GLN A 506 -20.49 -9.78 -29.84
C GLN A 506 -20.44 -8.26 -29.59
N ILE A 507 -19.30 -7.76 -29.12
CA ILE A 507 -19.06 -6.34 -28.85
C ILE A 507 -18.79 -5.63 -30.19
N GLY A 508 -19.78 -4.86 -30.65
CA GLY A 508 -19.68 -4.06 -31.88
C GLY A 508 -18.75 -2.84 -31.77
N SER A 509 -18.47 -2.18 -32.90
CA SER A 509 -17.64 -0.96 -32.97
C SER A 509 -18.23 0.23 -32.19
N ASP A 510 -19.54 0.23 -31.95
CA ASP A 510 -20.27 1.31 -31.28
C ASP A 510 -20.39 1.08 -29.75
N PHE A 511 -19.67 0.11 -29.21
CA PHE A 511 -19.69 -0.19 -27.79
C PHE A 511 -19.17 0.98 -26.97
N SER A 512 -20.02 1.51 -26.07
CA SER A 512 -19.66 2.58 -25.15
C SER A 512 -20.01 2.18 -23.71
N LEU A 513 -19.21 2.64 -22.75
CA LEU A 513 -19.45 2.38 -21.32
C LEU A 513 -20.79 2.98 -20.82
N GLY A 514 -21.34 3.95 -21.56
CA GLY A 514 -22.62 4.60 -21.24
C GLY A 514 -23.84 3.81 -21.69
N THR A 515 -23.71 2.96 -22.71
CA THR A 515 -24.79 2.13 -23.27
C THR A 515 -24.71 0.67 -22.86
N ALA A 516 -23.62 0.27 -22.20
CA ALA A 516 -23.42 -1.12 -21.77
C ALA A 516 -24.24 -1.47 -20.52
N ASN A 517 -24.73 -2.71 -20.47
CA ASN A 517 -25.39 -3.25 -19.28
C ASN A 517 -24.37 -3.36 -18.15
N LYS A 518 -24.63 -2.63 -17.06
CA LYS A 518 -23.77 -2.64 -15.87
C LYS A 518 -24.20 -3.77 -14.94
N SER A 519 -23.22 -4.44 -14.35
CA SER A 519 -23.50 -5.36 -13.24
C SER A 519 -23.90 -4.56 -12.01
N GLN A 520 -24.76 -5.13 -11.18
CA GLN A 520 -25.13 -4.55 -9.90
C GLN A 520 -24.22 -5.10 -8.79
N LEU A 521 -24.13 -4.39 -7.67
CA LEU A 521 -23.28 -4.82 -6.56
C LEU A 521 -23.71 -6.18 -5.98
N HIS A 522 -25.03 -6.46 -6.00
CA HIS A 522 -25.57 -7.72 -5.51
C HIS A 522 -25.14 -8.94 -6.36
N ASP A 523 -24.79 -8.73 -7.64
CA ASP A 523 -24.27 -9.81 -8.51
C ASP A 523 -22.93 -10.36 -7.99
N TRP A 524 -22.18 -9.54 -7.25
CA TRP A 524 -20.85 -9.86 -6.69
C TRP A 524 -20.89 -10.30 -5.23
N VAL A 525 -22.08 -10.53 -4.64
CA VAL A 525 -22.23 -10.83 -3.20
C VAL A 525 -21.50 -12.12 -2.78
N ALA A 526 -21.27 -13.04 -3.71
CA ALA A 526 -20.46 -14.24 -3.49
C ALA A 526 -19.01 -13.91 -3.06
N LEU A 527 -18.49 -12.72 -3.39
CA LEU A 527 -17.18 -12.22 -3.00
C LEU A 527 -17.20 -11.35 -1.73
N PHE A 528 -18.28 -11.35 -0.95
CA PHE A 528 -18.32 -10.63 0.33
C PHE A 528 -17.13 -11.01 1.24
N PRO A 529 -16.43 -10.05 1.89
CA PRO A 529 -16.78 -8.64 2.06
C PRO A 529 -16.23 -7.68 0.99
N VAL A 530 -15.53 -8.18 -0.03
CA VAL A 530 -14.83 -7.33 -1.02
C VAL A 530 -15.67 -7.03 -2.27
N SER A 531 -16.95 -7.38 -2.28
CA SER A 531 -17.88 -7.11 -3.39
C SER A 531 -17.89 -5.64 -3.82
N HIS A 532 -17.71 -4.71 -2.87
CA HIS A 532 -17.65 -3.27 -3.10
C HIS A 532 -16.47 -2.80 -3.97
N LEU A 533 -15.41 -3.62 -4.12
CA LEU A 533 -14.26 -3.30 -4.95
C LEU A 533 -14.54 -3.45 -6.46
N PHE A 534 -15.62 -4.13 -6.85
CA PHE A 534 -15.94 -4.46 -8.24
C PHE A 534 -16.87 -3.45 -8.93
N SER A 535 -16.58 -2.16 -8.73
CA SER A 535 -17.31 -1.07 -9.38
C SER A 535 -16.97 -0.95 -10.87
N GLY A 536 -17.91 -0.48 -11.69
CA GLY A 536 -17.69 -0.34 -13.14
C GLY A 536 -17.67 -1.66 -13.93
N SER A 537 -18.31 -2.69 -13.37
CA SER A 537 -18.44 -4.01 -13.98
C SER A 537 -19.52 -4.07 -15.07
N LEU A 538 -19.33 -4.97 -16.02
CA LEU A 538 -20.20 -5.14 -17.20
C LEU A 538 -20.83 -6.53 -17.22
N LYS A 539 -22.08 -6.58 -17.68
CA LYS A 539 -22.92 -7.79 -17.80
C LYS A 539 -23.17 -8.13 -19.27
N PHE A 540 -22.97 -9.40 -19.64
CA PHE A 540 -23.23 -9.94 -20.97
C PHE A 540 -24.07 -11.23 -20.86
N PRO A 541 -24.97 -11.51 -21.82
CA PRO A 541 -25.76 -12.74 -21.80
C PRO A 541 -24.88 -13.99 -21.99
N ALA A 542 -25.21 -15.06 -21.29
CA ALA A 542 -24.54 -16.37 -21.40
C ALA A 542 -25.53 -17.48 -21.79
N SER A 543 -25.03 -18.53 -22.44
CA SER A 543 -25.82 -19.70 -22.84
C SER A 543 -26.10 -20.62 -21.65
N ASN A 544 -27.24 -21.31 -21.66
CA ASN A 544 -27.64 -22.28 -20.64
C ASN A 544 -27.32 -23.74 -21.02
N HIS A 545 -26.86 -23.97 -22.25
CA HIS A 545 -26.88 -25.32 -22.84
C HIS A 545 -25.85 -26.26 -22.20
N GLU A 546 -24.62 -25.79 -21.98
CA GLU A 546 -23.57 -26.58 -21.32
C GLU A 546 -23.75 -26.67 -19.80
N LEU A 547 -24.35 -25.65 -19.17
CA LEU A 547 -24.66 -25.64 -17.74
C LEU A 547 -25.50 -26.86 -17.32
N LEU A 548 -26.54 -27.18 -18.10
CA LEU A 548 -27.43 -28.31 -17.81
C LEU A 548 -26.78 -29.68 -18.05
N LYS A 549 -25.63 -29.74 -18.75
CA LYS A 549 -24.85 -30.98 -18.87
C LYS A 549 -23.96 -31.22 -17.65
N GLN A 550 -23.45 -30.14 -17.07
CA GLN A 550 -22.53 -30.19 -15.93
C GLN A 550 -23.26 -30.24 -14.58
N TYR A 551 -24.40 -29.56 -14.46
CA TYR A 551 -25.18 -29.45 -13.23
C TYR A 551 -26.60 -29.96 -13.45
N GLN A 552 -26.98 -31.04 -12.77
CA GLN A 552 -28.36 -31.53 -12.73
C GLN A 552 -29.13 -30.92 -11.56
N ARG A 553 -28.42 -30.66 -10.45
CA ARG A 553 -28.93 -30.02 -9.24
C ARG A 553 -28.09 -28.80 -8.89
N PHE A 554 -28.74 -27.66 -8.77
CA PHE A 554 -28.14 -26.41 -8.33
C PHE A 554 -28.21 -26.27 -6.81
N PRO A 555 -27.38 -25.38 -6.22
CA PRO A 555 -27.52 -25.03 -4.82
C PRO A 555 -28.93 -24.59 -4.46
N HIS A 556 -29.47 -25.15 -3.39
CA HIS A 556 -30.88 -25.00 -3.02
C HIS A 556 -31.06 -24.96 -1.50
N LEU A 557 -31.88 -24.02 -1.04
CA LEU A 557 -32.23 -23.86 0.36
C LEU A 557 -33.69 -24.25 0.57
N TYR A 558 -33.95 -25.16 1.52
CA TYR A 558 -35.30 -25.61 1.81
C TYR A 558 -35.55 -25.75 3.32
N ASN A 559 -36.84 -25.80 3.67
CA ASN A 559 -37.27 -26.09 5.03
C ASN A 559 -37.05 -27.57 5.33
N SER A 560 -36.23 -27.87 6.33
CA SER A 560 -36.03 -29.25 6.80
C SER A 560 -37.20 -29.74 7.65
N LYS A 561 -37.82 -28.82 8.41
CA LYS A 561 -38.96 -29.09 9.30
C LYS A 561 -39.92 -27.90 9.35
N PRO A 562 -41.20 -28.10 9.74
CA PRO A 562 -42.13 -26.99 9.99
C PRO A 562 -41.55 -25.97 10.97
N ALA A 563 -41.83 -24.70 10.74
CA ALA A 563 -41.41 -23.63 11.65
C ALA A 563 -42.00 -23.85 13.05
N THR A 564 -41.18 -23.64 14.08
CA THR A 564 -41.62 -23.71 15.47
C THR A 564 -41.90 -22.31 15.98
N VAL A 565 -43.05 -22.11 16.61
CA VAL A 565 -43.44 -20.82 17.22
C VAL A 565 -43.36 -20.97 18.72
N SER A 566 -42.54 -20.14 19.35
CA SER A 566 -42.37 -20.10 20.80
C SER A 566 -43.50 -19.31 21.46
N GLY A 567 -43.72 -19.53 22.76
CA GLY A 567 -44.79 -18.87 23.52
C GLY A 567 -44.63 -17.34 23.65
N ASP A 568 -43.46 -16.80 23.34
CA ASP A 568 -43.16 -15.37 23.28
C ASP A 568 -43.45 -14.72 21.91
N GLY A 569 -43.93 -15.51 20.93
CA GLY A 569 -44.22 -15.06 19.57
C GLY A 569 -43.04 -15.15 18.61
N SER A 570 -41.86 -15.60 19.05
CA SER A 570 -40.71 -15.83 18.16
C SER A 570 -40.94 -17.05 17.26
N ARG A 571 -40.45 -16.96 16.03
CA ARG A 571 -40.62 -18.00 14.99
C ARG A 571 -39.26 -18.52 14.56
N ARG A 572 -39.02 -19.81 14.77
CA ARG A 572 -37.79 -20.48 14.34
C ARG A 572 -38.02 -21.29 13.07
N VAL A 573 -37.28 -20.94 12.03
CA VAL A 573 -37.27 -21.61 10.72
C VAL A 573 -36.08 -22.57 10.69
N HIS A 574 -36.34 -23.84 10.38
CA HIS A 574 -35.32 -24.87 10.26
C HIS A 574 -34.97 -25.08 8.79
N LEU A 575 -33.72 -24.78 8.44
CA LEU A 575 -33.26 -24.72 7.06
C LEU A 575 -32.18 -25.74 6.77
N GLU A 576 -32.18 -26.22 5.54
CA GLU A 576 -31.17 -27.11 5.00
C GLU A 576 -30.72 -26.59 3.64
N LEU A 577 -29.42 -26.33 3.53
CA LEU A 577 -28.77 -25.88 2.31
C LEU A 577 -28.07 -27.07 1.66
N SER A 578 -28.52 -27.44 0.46
CA SER A 578 -27.82 -28.37 -0.41
C SER A 578 -26.96 -27.58 -1.39
N LEU A 579 -25.70 -27.99 -1.58
CA LEU A 579 -24.81 -27.41 -2.60
C LEU A 579 -25.01 -28.04 -3.99
N GLY A 580 -25.93 -29.01 -4.13
CA GLY A 580 -26.21 -29.68 -5.40
C GLY A 580 -25.00 -30.41 -5.95
N ASP A 581 -24.80 -30.31 -7.27
CA ASP A 581 -23.68 -30.93 -8.00
C ASP A 581 -22.44 -30.02 -8.07
N SER A 582 -22.36 -28.99 -7.23
CA SER A 582 -21.20 -28.09 -7.15
C SER A 582 -19.94 -28.89 -6.82
N LYS A 583 -18.83 -28.59 -7.51
CA LYS A 583 -17.62 -29.41 -7.43
C LYS A 583 -16.60 -28.83 -6.46
N GLU A 584 -16.24 -27.57 -6.64
CA GLU A 584 -15.15 -26.89 -5.94
C GLU A 584 -15.67 -25.61 -5.30
N VAL A 585 -16.59 -25.76 -4.33
CA VAL A 585 -17.17 -24.61 -3.63
C VAL A 585 -16.11 -23.93 -2.78
N TRP A 586 -15.80 -22.69 -3.11
CA TRP A 586 -14.87 -21.87 -2.34
C TRP A 586 -15.58 -21.19 -1.16
N VAL A 587 -16.75 -20.62 -1.43
CA VAL A 587 -17.51 -19.86 -0.44
C VAL A 587 -19.00 -19.92 -0.74
N THR A 588 -19.81 -19.99 0.32
CA THR A 588 -21.24 -19.70 0.27
C THR A 588 -21.56 -18.51 1.16
N VAL A 589 -22.35 -17.57 0.64
CA VAL A 589 -22.80 -16.38 1.35
C VAL A 589 -24.31 -16.44 1.51
N LEU A 590 -24.77 -16.26 2.74
CA LEU A 590 -26.17 -16.10 3.09
C LEU A 590 -26.41 -14.64 3.48
N ASN A 591 -27.28 -13.96 2.74
CA ASN A 591 -27.68 -12.59 3.04
C ASN A 591 -29.15 -12.58 3.51
N ILE A 592 -29.35 -12.31 4.80
CA ILE A 592 -30.63 -12.49 5.48
C ILE A 592 -31.26 -11.13 5.77
N THR A 593 -32.44 -10.88 5.24
CA THR A 593 -33.22 -9.65 5.46
C THR A 593 -34.50 -9.98 6.21
N GLY A 594 -34.85 -9.16 7.20
CA GLY A 594 -36.06 -9.31 8.01
C GLY A 594 -35.78 -9.25 9.51
N PRO A 595 -36.76 -9.61 10.37
CA PRO A 595 -36.70 -9.47 11.82
C PRO A 595 -35.85 -10.58 12.51
N LEU A 596 -34.61 -10.80 12.06
CA LEU A 596 -33.72 -11.83 12.63
C LEU A 596 -33.34 -11.48 14.07
N SER A 597 -33.62 -12.39 15.02
CA SER A 597 -33.31 -12.26 16.45
C SER A 597 -32.24 -13.23 16.96
N SER A 598 -32.08 -14.38 16.30
CA SER A 598 -30.99 -15.33 16.57
C SER A 598 -30.73 -16.26 15.38
N TRP A 599 -29.60 -16.97 15.39
CA TRP A 599 -29.22 -17.96 14.38
C TRP A 599 -28.29 -19.05 14.96
N SER A 600 -28.08 -20.15 14.24
CA SER A 600 -27.28 -21.28 14.72
C SER A 600 -25.82 -21.34 14.26
N PHE A 601 -25.31 -20.31 13.56
CA PHE A 601 -23.96 -20.35 12.96
C PHE A 601 -22.82 -20.16 13.98
N ALA A 602 -23.07 -19.48 15.11
CA ALA A 602 -22.10 -19.13 16.15
C ALA A 602 -22.71 -19.25 17.57
N ASP A 603 -22.30 -18.41 18.54
CA ASP A 603 -22.81 -18.38 19.93
C ASP A 603 -24.24 -17.80 20.05
N ASN A 604 -25.09 -18.03 19.06
CA ASN A 604 -26.43 -17.43 18.94
C ASN A 604 -26.44 -15.89 19.03
N LYS A 605 -25.32 -15.25 18.70
CA LYS A 605 -25.19 -13.78 18.63
C LYS A 605 -25.20 -13.34 17.18
N ILE A 606 -26.00 -12.31 16.88
CA ILE A 606 -26.07 -11.71 15.56
C ILE A 606 -25.07 -10.55 15.49
N PRO A 607 -24.30 -10.42 14.39
CA PRO A 607 -23.49 -9.23 14.14
C PRO A 607 -24.36 -7.98 13.92
N ALA A 608 -23.73 -6.82 13.87
CA ALA A 608 -24.43 -5.61 13.39
C ALA A 608 -24.94 -5.85 11.96
N PRO A 609 -26.14 -5.36 11.62
CA PRO A 609 -26.65 -5.48 10.26
C PRO A 609 -25.81 -4.61 9.31
N GLU A 610 -25.57 -5.14 8.12
CA GLU A 610 -24.85 -4.48 7.03
C GLU A 610 -25.85 -3.90 6.03
N VAL A 611 -25.47 -2.83 5.34
CA VAL A 611 -26.28 -2.24 4.27
C VAL A 611 -25.52 -2.39 2.96
N ILE A 612 -25.92 -3.36 2.13
CA ILE A 612 -25.37 -3.51 0.77
C ILE A 612 -26.13 -2.56 -0.17
N SER A 613 -25.43 -1.53 -0.67
CA SER A 613 -26.00 -0.53 -1.60
C SER A 613 -27.19 0.24 -0.98
N GLU A 614 -28.19 0.61 -1.76
CA GLU A 614 -29.46 1.21 -1.30
C GLU A 614 -30.46 0.15 -0.79
N GLY A 615 -29.97 -1.06 -0.49
CA GLY A 615 -30.79 -2.19 -0.03
C GLY A 615 -31.21 -2.08 1.44
N PRO A 616 -32.16 -2.92 1.90
CA PRO A 616 -32.50 -3.01 3.30
C PRO A 616 -31.32 -3.52 4.12
N ALA A 617 -31.26 -3.12 5.39
CA ALA A 617 -30.29 -3.64 6.34
C ALA A 617 -30.44 -5.18 6.47
N SER A 618 -29.33 -5.90 6.39
CA SER A 618 -29.31 -7.34 6.32
C SER A 618 -28.16 -7.96 7.11
N PHE A 619 -28.28 -9.24 7.44
CA PHE A 619 -27.29 -10.00 8.19
C PHE A 619 -26.59 -10.98 7.25
N ILE A 620 -25.27 -10.85 7.13
CA ILE A 620 -24.49 -11.63 6.15
C ILE A 620 -23.67 -12.68 6.88
N CYS A 621 -23.83 -13.93 6.48
CA CYS A 621 -23.02 -15.04 6.94
C CYS A 621 -22.19 -15.60 5.77
N ARG A 622 -20.87 -15.66 5.97
CA ARG A 622 -19.94 -16.28 5.03
C ARG A 622 -19.57 -17.66 5.56
N LEU A 623 -19.74 -18.66 4.72
CA LEU A 623 -19.51 -20.06 5.04
C LEU A 623 -18.45 -20.62 4.08
N SER A 624 -17.42 -21.26 4.64
CA SER A 624 -16.31 -21.86 3.91
C SER A 624 -15.93 -23.18 4.57
N GLY A 625 -15.76 -24.24 3.77
CA GLY A 625 -15.35 -25.55 4.25
C GLY A 625 -15.65 -26.65 3.23
N SER A 626 -14.86 -27.72 3.25
CA SER A 626 -15.13 -28.91 2.43
C SER A 626 -16.33 -29.65 3.01
N SER A 627 -17.42 -29.73 2.27
CA SER A 627 -18.53 -30.56 2.70
C SER A 627 -19.25 -31.13 1.48
N HIS A 628 -19.21 -32.46 1.39
CA HIS A 628 -20.13 -33.23 0.55
C HIS A 628 -21.55 -33.26 1.14
N GLU A 629 -21.81 -32.52 2.22
CA GLU A 629 -23.01 -32.65 3.05
C GLU A 629 -23.87 -31.39 3.01
N THR A 630 -25.17 -31.61 3.09
CA THR A 630 -26.19 -30.58 3.32
C THR A 630 -25.95 -29.87 4.64
N TRP A 631 -25.94 -28.54 4.63
CA TRP A 631 -25.78 -27.74 5.85
C TRP A 631 -27.12 -27.48 6.51
N THR A 632 -27.26 -27.92 7.74
CA THR A 632 -28.48 -27.71 8.54
C THR A 632 -28.26 -26.59 9.55
N PHE A 633 -29.19 -25.64 9.59
CA PHE A 633 -29.14 -24.51 10.51
C PHE A 633 -30.56 -24.02 10.82
N TRP A 634 -30.67 -23.10 11.77
CA TRP A 634 -31.94 -22.44 12.05
C TRP A 634 -31.75 -20.92 12.15
N LEU A 635 -32.81 -20.22 11.75
CA LEU A 635 -32.95 -18.77 11.89
C LEU A 635 -34.16 -18.49 12.77
N GLU A 636 -34.01 -17.59 13.73
CA GLU A 636 -35.08 -17.18 14.62
C GLU A 636 -35.49 -15.75 14.29
N ALA A 637 -36.79 -15.55 14.04
CA ALA A 637 -37.41 -14.26 13.82
C ALA A 637 -38.13 -13.78 15.09
N SER A 638 -38.01 -12.49 15.40
CA SER A 638 -38.73 -11.86 16.52
C SER A 638 -40.21 -11.61 16.24
N SER A 639 -40.66 -11.77 14.99
CA SER A 639 -42.05 -11.55 14.58
C SER A 639 -42.50 -12.55 13.52
N SER A 640 -43.79 -12.47 13.14
CA SER A 640 -44.37 -13.26 12.06
C SER A 640 -44.04 -12.75 10.65
N GLU A 641 -43.28 -11.66 10.52
CA GLU A 641 -42.86 -11.15 9.22
C GLU A 641 -41.91 -12.15 8.53
N ASN A 642 -41.87 -12.07 7.20
CA ASN A 642 -41.11 -13.01 6.38
C ASN A 642 -39.60 -12.78 6.54
N LEU A 643 -38.84 -13.87 6.61
CA LEU A 643 -37.40 -13.84 6.47
C LEU A 643 -37.04 -14.08 5.01
N ARG A 644 -36.35 -13.13 4.38
CA ARG A 644 -35.77 -13.32 3.04
C ARG A 644 -34.33 -13.77 3.19
N VAL A 645 -33.96 -14.86 2.53
CA VAL A 645 -32.59 -15.38 2.48
C VAL A 645 -32.13 -15.40 1.03
N ASP A 646 -31.19 -14.53 0.69
CA ASP A 646 -30.49 -14.60 -0.59
C ASP A 646 -29.24 -15.47 -0.41
N VAL A 647 -29.10 -16.49 -1.25
CA VAL A 647 -28.02 -17.48 -1.23
C VAL A 647 -27.13 -17.25 -2.44
N ALA A 648 -25.83 -17.08 -2.20
CA ALA A 648 -24.82 -16.98 -3.23
C ALA A 648 -23.74 -18.05 -3.02
N VAL A 649 -23.54 -18.93 -3.99
CA VAL A 649 -22.52 -19.99 -3.94
C VAL A 649 -21.50 -19.74 -5.03
N LEU A 650 -20.21 -19.71 -4.66
CA LEU A 650 -19.10 -19.61 -5.58
C LEU A 650 -18.45 -20.98 -5.78
N ASP A 651 -18.62 -21.53 -6.99
CA ASP A 651 -17.96 -22.75 -7.44
C ASP A 651 -16.77 -22.38 -8.35
N GLN A 652 -15.57 -22.87 -8.02
CA GLN A 652 -14.37 -22.63 -8.81
C GLN A 652 -14.40 -23.41 -10.13
N ALA A 653 -15.20 -24.48 -10.21
CA ALA A 653 -15.37 -25.22 -11.44
C ALA A 653 -16.01 -24.34 -12.52
N LEU A 654 -15.35 -24.28 -13.67
CA LEU A 654 -15.84 -23.58 -14.85
C LEU A 654 -16.64 -24.53 -15.73
N VAL A 655 -17.55 -23.95 -16.50
CA VAL A 655 -18.23 -24.62 -17.61
C VAL A 655 -17.36 -24.53 -18.87
N ASP A 656 -17.39 -25.53 -19.74
CA ASP A 656 -16.56 -25.59 -20.96
C ASP A 656 -16.59 -24.30 -21.81
N GLU A 657 -17.76 -23.66 -21.96
CA GLU A 657 -17.87 -22.38 -22.67
C GLU A 657 -17.16 -21.23 -21.96
N THR A 658 -17.27 -21.18 -20.62
CA THR A 658 -16.61 -20.22 -19.75
C THR A 658 -15.09 -20.42 -19.78
N GLU A 659 -14.62 -21.66 -19.77
CA GLU A 659 -13.21 -22.00 -19.91
C GLU A 659 -12.65 -21.62 -21.30
N LYS A 660 -13.40 -21.91 -22.38
CA LYS A 660 -13.03 -21.47 -23.73
C LYS A 660 -12.92 -19.95 -23.81
N LEU A 661 -13.91 -19.22 -23.27
CA LEU A 661 -13.88 -17.76 -23.26
C LEU A 661 -12.72 -17.21 -22.43
N LYS A 662 -12.43 -17.80 -21.27
CA LYS A 662 -11.24 -17.49 -20.46
C LYS A 662 -9.95 -17.68 -21.26
N GLY A 663 -9.86 -18.75 -22.05
CA GLY A 663 -8.70 -19.06 -22.89
C GLY A 663 -8.49 -18.12 -24.10
N LEU A 664 -9.46 -17.27 -24.44
CA LEU A 664 -9.32 -16.26 -25.50
C LEU A 664 -8.64 -14.98 -25.01
N PHE A 665 -8.47 -14.79 -23.70
CA PHE A 665 -7.75 -13.64 -23.17
C PHE A 665 -6.25 -13.76 -23.45
N PRO A 666 -5.58 -12.66 -23.83
CA PRO A 666 -4.16 -12.69 -24.12
C PRO A 666 -3.32 -12.84 -22.84
N ASP A 667 -2.10 -13.38 -22.98
CA ASP A 667 -1.20 -13.73 -21.86
C ASP A 667 -0.79 -12.57 -20.93
N TRP A 668 -1.04 -11.31 -21.33
CA TRP A 668 -0.82 -10.14 -20.47
C TRP A 668 -2.01 -9.85 -19.54
N VAL A 669 -3.07 -10.65 -19.60
CA VAL A 669 -4.25 -10.58 -18.73
C VAL A 669 -4.29 -11.84 -17.85
N ASP A 670 -4.29 -11.64 -16.54
CA ASP A 670 -4.64 -12.68 -15.58
C ASP A 670 -6.16 -12.67 -15.36
N VAL A 671 -6.80 -13.81 -15.57
CA VAL A 671 -8.24 -13.96 -15.45
C VAL A 671 -8.56 -14.88 -14.28
N THR A 672 -9.05 -14.28 -13.19
CA THR A 672 -9.67 -15.02 -12.09
C THR A 672 -11.13 -15.30 -12.48
N ALA A 673 -11.43 -16.56 -12.79
CA ALA A 673 -12.75 -16.97 -13.24
C ALA A 673 -13.42 -17.95 -12.28
N TYR A 674 -14.74 -17.86 -12.14
CA TYR A 674 -15.55 -18.79 -11.35
C TYR A 674 -17.03 -18.78 -11.79
N THR A 675 -17.79 -19.77 -11.34
CA THR A 675 -19.24 -19.87 -11.52
C THR A 675 -19.94 -19.45 -10.22
N GLY A 676 -20.91 -18.54 -10.31
CA GLY A 676 -21.68 -18.03 -9.18
C GLY A 676 -23.15 -18.41 -9.29
N PHE A 677 -23.67 -19.14 -8.31
CA PHE A 677 -25.10 -19.49 -8.24
C PHE A 677 -25.82 -18.55 -7.27
N LEU A 678 -26.86 -17.86 -7.76
CA LEU A 678 -27.67 -16.95 -6.97
C LEU A 678 -29.11 -17.46 -6.88
N SER A 679 -29.69 -17.40 -5.68
CA SER A 679 -31.10 -17.72 -5.46
C SER A 679 -31.66 -16.94 -4.27
N SER A 680 -32.98 -16.75 -4.24
CA SER A 680 -33.67 -15.97 -3.22
C SER A 680 -34.86 -16.76 -2.69
N TYR A 681 -34.95 -16.89 -1.37
CA TYR A 681 -36.01 -17.64 -0.68
C TYR A 681 -36.70 -16.74 0.34
N VAL A 682 -38.00 -16.98 0.55
CA VAL A 682 -38.82 -16.26 1.52
C VAL A 682 -39.47 -17.29 2.43
N PHE A 683 -39.23 -17.17 3.74
CA PHE A 683 -39.69 -18.11 4.76
C PHE A 683 -40.64 -17.48 5.76
#